data_AF-A0AA42W523-F1
#
_entry.id   AF-A0AA42W523-F1
#
_cell.length_a   1.000
_cell.length_b   1.000
_cell.length_c   1.000
_cell.angle_alpha   90.00
_cell.angle_beta   90.00
_cell.angle_gamma   90.00
#
_symmetry.space_group_name_H-M   'P 1'
#
loop_
_entity.id
_entity.type
_entity.pdbx_description
1 polymer ?
#
loop_
_entity_poly.entity_id
_entity_poly.type
_entity_poly.pdbx_seq_one_letter_code
_entity_poly.pdbx_strand_id
1 'polypeptide(L)'
;MFIILAILALLLWWVRSRGPRQPAPQRAKPLPAAAVAMEPEPPPPPDSDVKFRMRGERGMGGPIYGDVLCSDGVYLPYVWESDFHTSFDGRWIRTGSYGDSTPRLLDRKNRCSWLMSVAEASLVDDLHWRLPRWNGESQGGNGVAAEGRHVLSDGIFEAWLAKHVSGKAQALVGVCDLWIPADCVPVQAQAIPPAIAQQDNAVVQVAVERHWPISLRVLDDPLEPLLHPQWQLQINGEPQQWTIDSQSPFVWRPDGQAFASYGYPVTDSAHKLKMRLGVWSLALGRQQWSFWMPEDRKPWTINLHLPQEGAGYPALSWEGEELLQCVEMDTPQLERLHDGRSIACVVGDAVQGREQHRPDGRPLVKPLPVRLFRWRRDLHNPLHWEAQSLPVAGQSLSWSLVHEAKDEPGATPAYAVQWGEHQLPGLWELEHLVVDGQWALLCPWGPSPLQGAKPVPWVWDGKQLNAIEMHWPVLRMRPHLQRGRAQLLVLVGCGPDNSNHASSGLWRWPLQVADEVNLAKPGWTPAYEWREVGVNAQGVWKLLPRWREVRQIQHPCADGDYVWRLPAAHDAAWWWGGLTNHMNNEWAPEAARCEGVLVTQSGAVLCGVGPSVCPHYAGDGWLVLEWLARGQQNEPHHWKLHWLRPHKHEVWTLELRAFTPVVQGWDAQQGVQWMDEGLPVAEAATQQSAAPAPEIQYNVIAPMRWESAHLDVLKQSAAGLWIRKQDAVYADAIVLRDDWPWVRAPAAVRTA
;
A
#
# COMPACT_ATOMS: atom_id res chain seq x y z
N MET A 1 40.10 21.04 55.00
CA MET A 1 41.13 21.44 54.00
C MET A 1 41.23 20.46 52.83
N PHE A 2 41.35 19.14 53.07
CA PHE A 2 41.39 18.12 52.00
C PHE A 2 40.15 18.07 51.09
N ILE A 3 38.95 18.25 51.63
CA ILE A 3 37.70 18.25 50.84
C ILE A 3 37.62 19.46 49.90
N ILE A 4 38.11 20.62 50.33
CA ILE A 4 38.12 21.85 49.52
C ILE A 4 39.13 21.73 48.37
N LEU A 5 40.29 21.10 48.61
CA LEU A 5 41.27 20.79 47.57
C LEU A 5 40.77 19.75 46.57
N ALA A 6 39.99 18.75 47.00
CA ALA A 6 39.38 17.77 46.11
C ALA A 6 38.29 18.40 45.21
N ILE A 7 37.48 19.32 45.75
CA ILE A 7 36.47 20.06 44.98
C ILE A 7 37.13 21.01 43.98
N LEU A 8 38.20 21.71 44.37
CA LEU A 8 38.98 22.56 43.46
C LEU A 8 39.67 21.75 42.35
N ALA A 9 40.20 20.56 42.66
CA ALA A 9 40.78 19.66 41.67
C ALA A 9 39.72 19.13 40.68
N LEU A 10 38.52 18.80 41.16
CA LEU A 10 37.39 18.38 40.32
C LEU A 10 36.87 19.53 39.44
N LEU A 11 36.78 20.75 39.96
CA LEU A 11 36.39 21.95 39.20
C LEU A 11 37.45 22.33 38.15
N LEU A 12 38.74 22.25 38.49
CA LEU A 12 39.82 22.52 37.54
C LEU A 12 39.92 21.43 36.47
N TRP A 13 39.61 20.17 36.78
CA TRP A 13 39.47 19.08 35.81
C TRP A 13 38.23 19.26 34.90
N TRP A 14 37.12 19.74 35.45
CA TRP A 14 35.89 20.04 34.70
C TRP A 14 36.05 21.25 33.76
N VAL A 15 36.82 22.27 34.16
CA VAL A 15 37.12 23.44 33.31
C VAL A 15 38.18 23.10 32.26
N ARG A 16 39.19 22.26 32.55
CA ARG A 16 40.17 21.78 31.55
C ARG A 16 39.60 20.80 30.53
N SER A 17 38.55 20.05 30.89
CA SER A 17 37.85 19.13 29.96
C SER A 17 36.85 19.84 29.03
N ARG A 18 36.63 21.15 29.20
CA ARG A 18 35.85 22.02 28.31
C ARG A 18 36.73 23.06 27.58
N GLY A 19 37.80 22.59 26.92
CA GLY A 19 38.41 23.38 25.85
C GLY A 19 37.40 23.63 24.72
N PRO A 20 37.60 24.68 23.88
CA PRO A 20 36.68 25.00 22.80
C PRO A 20 36.58 23.81 21.85
N ARG A 21 35.41 23.18 21.82
CA ARG A 21 35.09 22.10 20.88
C ARG A 21 35.12 22.67 19.47
N GLN A 22 36.11 22.27 18.68
CA GLN A 22 35.92 22.20 17.23
C GLN A 22 34.66 21.38 16.96
N PRO A 23 33.80 21.78 16.01
CA PRO A 23 32.61 21.01 15.68
C PRO A 23 33.03 19.62 15.20
N ALA A 24 32.71 18.61 15.99
CA ALA A 24 32.81 17.23 15.54
C ALA A 24 31.78 17.02 14.42
N PRO A 25 32.12 16.31 13.34
CA PRO A 25 31.19 16.04 12.25
C PRO A 25 29.95 15.35 12.81
N GLN A 26 28.79 15.87 12.44
CA GLN A 26 27.49 15.32 12.82
C GLN A 26 27.44 13.85 12.41
N ARG A 27 27.37 12.95 13.40
CA ARG A 27 27.01 11.56 13.15
C ARG A 27 25.54 11.58 12.72
N ALA A 28 25.29 11.30 11.45
CA ALA A 28 23.97 11.27 10.85
C ALA A 28 23.02 10.37 11.66
N LYS A 29 21.76 10.83 11.79
CA LYS A 29 20.62 10.00 12.19
C LYS A 29 20.60 8.73 11.32
N PRO A 30 20.26 7.54 11.85
CA PRO A 30 19.87 6.44 10.98
C PRO A 30 18.62 6.88 10.22
N LEU A 31 18.77 7.03 8.91
CA LEU A 31 17.65 7.17 7.98
C LEU A 31 16.75 5.93 8.14
N PRO A 32 15.40 6.07 8.01
CA PRO A 32 14.59 4.91 7.64
C PRO A 32 15.20 4.30 6.39
N ALA A 33 15.10 2.98 6.20
CA ALA A 33 15.64 2.28 5.04
C ALA A 33 15.14 2.95 3.74
N ALA A 34 15.89 3.94 3.29
CA ALA A 34 15.84 4.44 1.94
C ALA A 34 16.19 3.22 1.12
N ALA A 35 15.37 2.93 0.11
CA ALA A 35 15.85 2.21 -1.06
C ALA A 35 17.29 2.69 -1.29
N VAL A 36 18.26 1.77 -1.25
CA VAL A 36 19.65 2.10 -1.52
C VAL A 36 19.61 2.75 -2.89
N ALA A 37 19.59 4.08 -2.92
CA ALA A 37 19.84 4.83 -4.12
C ALA A 37 21.25 4.39 -4.46
N MET A 38 21.37 3.59 -5.53
CA MET A 38 22.66 3.33 -6.14
C MET A 38 23.37 4.68 -6.20
N GLU A 39 24.57 4.76 -5.61
CA GLU A 39 25.41 5.94 -5.80
C GLU A 39 25.39 6.27 -7.29
N PRO A 40 25.15 7.54 -7.68
CA PRO A 40 25.13 7.91 -9.08
C PRO A 40 26.43 7.41 -9.69
N GLU A 41 26.28 6.52 -10.67
CA GLU A 41 27.39 5.91 -11.38
C GLU A 41 28.34 7.04 -11.81
N PRO A 42 29.65 6.97 -11.51
CA PRO A 42 30.57 8.01 -11.95
C PRO A 42 30.38 8.24 -13.45
N PRO A 43 30.40 9.51 -13.92
CA PRO A 43 30.20 9.80 -15.33
C PRO A 43 31.17 8.92 -16.15
N PRO A 44 30.68 8.24 -17.19
CA PRO A 44 31.50 7.27 -17.91
C PRO A 44 32.75 7.98 -18.45
N PRO A 45 33.92 7.30 -18.45
CA PRO A 45 35.09 7.84 -19.09
C PRO A 45 34.77 8.18 -20.56
N PRO A 46 35.30 9.29 -21.09
CA PRO A 46 34.90 9.83 -22.40
C PRO A 46 35.14 8.88 -23.61
N ASP A 47 35.76 7.71 -23.39
CA ASP A 47 36.19 6.76 -24.42
C ASP A 47 35.50 5.37 -24.33
N SER A 48 34.40 5.19 -23.58
CA SER A 48 33.69 3.90 -23.57
C SER A 48 32.87 3.69 -24.86
N ASP A 49 33.19 2.63 -25.62
CA ASP A 49 32.49 2.29 -26.86
C ASP A 49 31.07 1.72 -26.60
N VAL A 50 30.86 1.14 -25.41
CA VAL A 50 29.61 0.50 -24.98
C VAL A 50 29.35 0.81 -23.50
N LYS A 51 28.11 1.21 -23.18
CA LYS A 51 27.62 1.40 -21.81
C LYS A 51 26.56 0.34 -21.47
N PHE A 52 26.77 -0.42 -20.40
CA PHE A 52 25.73 -1.26 -19.79
C PHE A 52 24.92 -0.46 -18.77
N ARG A 53 23.62 -0.67 -18.72
CA ARG A 53 22.70 -0.01 -17.80
C ARG A 53 21.94 -1.06 -17.03
N MET A 54 22.41 -1.40 -15.84
CA MET A 54 21.79 -2.40 -14.98
C MET A 54 20.32 -2.06 -14.71
N ARG A 55 19.43 -3.03 -14.93
CA ARG A 55 17.99 -2.94 -14.62
C ARG A 55 17.59 -3.83 -13.46
N GLY A 56 18.32 -4.92 -13.22
CA GLY A 56 18.10 -5.79 -12.07
C GLY A 56 19.00 -7.03 -12.08
N GLU A 57 18.79 -7.90 -11.10
CA GLU A 57 19.49 -9.17 -10.96
C GLU A 57 18.51 -10.32 -10.74
N ARG A 58 18.89 -11.54 -11.17
CA ARG A 58 18.07 -12.74 -10.97
C ARG A 58 18.32 -13.34 -9.58
N GLY A 59 17.48 -12.96 -8.61
CA GLY A 59 17.65 -13.37 -7.22
C GLY A 59 18.86 -12.69 -6.57
N MET A 60 19.01 -12.84 -5.26
CA MET A 60 20.08 -12.16 -4.51
C MET A 60 21.46 -12.64 -4.98
N GLY A 61 22.21 -11.79 -5.69
CA GLY A 61 23.55 -12.07 -6.20
C GLY A 61 23.63 -12.98 -7.43
N GLY A 62 22.54 -13.11 -8.20
CA GLY A 62 22.54 -13.82 -9.49
C GLY A 62 22.99 -12.96 -10.67
N PRO A 63 22.93 -13.48 -11.91
CA PRO A 63 23.28 -12.72 -13.11
C PRO A 63 22.48 -11.43 -13.24
N ILE A 64 23.15 -10.38 -13.71
CA ILE A 64 22.58 -9.06 -13.91
C ILE A 64 22.03 -8.96 -15.33
N TYR A 65 20.87 -8.32 -15.47
CA TYR A 65 20.34 -7.90 -16.76
C TYR A 65 20.17 -6.39 -16.82
N GLY A 66 20.25 -5.85 -18.03
CA GLY A 66 20.25 -4.42 -18.26
C GLY A 66 20.13 -4.07 -19.73
N ASP A 67 20.34 -2.81 -20.05
CA ASP A 67 20.33 -2.34 -21.43
C ASP A 67 21.75 -2.01 -21.88
N VAL A 68 22.03 -2.21 -23.16
CA VAL A 68 23.31 -1.87 -23.78
C VAL A 68 23.10 -0.67 -24.69
N LEU A 69 23.88 0.39 -24.47
CA LEU A 69 23.95 1.56 -25.34
C LEU A 69 25.37 1.74 -25.89
N CYS A 70 25.52 1.64 -27.20
CA CYS A 70 26.78 1.90 -27.89
C CYS A 70 26.98 3.40 -28.17
N SER A 71 28.24 3.82 -28.30
CA SER A 71 28.66 5.20 -28.60
C SER A 71 28.05 5.75 -29.90
N ASP A 72 27.78 4.88 -30.88
CA ASP A 72 27.15 5.20 -32.16
C ASP A 72 25.61 5.23 -32.11
N GLY A 73 25.00 4.93 -30.96
CA GLY A 73 23.55 4.94 -30.72
C GLY A 73 22.86 3.60 -30.95
N VAL A 74 23.59 2.52 -31.25
CA VAL A 74 22.98 1.19 -31.23
C VAL A 74 22.52 0.88 -29.80
N TYR A 75 21.25 0.52 -29.66
CA TYR A 75 20.63 0.25 -28.36
C TYR A 75 19.97 -1.13 -28.33
N LEU A 76 20.28 -1.90 -27.30
CA LEU A 76 19.74 -3.24 -27.07
C LEU A 76 19.14 -3.32 -25.67
N PRO A 77 17.79 -3.40 -25.54
CA PRO A 77 17.16 -3.57 -24.24
C PRO A 77 17.26 -5.01 -23.75
N TYR A 78 17.18 -5.18 -22.43
CA TYR A 78 16.96 -6.47 -21.75
C TYR A 78 18.00 -7.56 -22.13
N VAL A 79 19.27 -7.19 -21.98
CA VAL A 79 20.44 -8.03 -22.24
C VAL A 79 21.00 -8.56 -20.92
N TRP A 80 21.26 -9.86 -20.85
CA TRP A 80 22.00 -10.47 -19.75
C TRP A 80 23.50 -10.19 -19.91
N GLU A 81 24.13 -9.71 -18.84
CA GLU A 81 25.56 -9.37 -18.86
C GLU A 81 26.44 -10.58 -19.23
N SER A 82 26.10 -11.77 -18.73
CA SER A 82 26.83 -13.03 -18.98
C SER A 82 26.84 -13.46 -20.44
N ASP A 83 25.84 -13.03 -21.20
CA ASP A 83 25.53 -13.53 -22.54
C ASP A 83 25.91 -12.53 -23.63
N PHE A 84 26.40 -11.36 -23.24
CA PHE A 84 26.70 -10.26 -24.14
C PHE A 84 28.18 -10.21 -24.49
N HIS A 85 28.49 -10.27 -25.78
CA HIS A 85 29.86 -10.26 -26.28
C HIS A 85 30.01 -9.40 -27.54
N THR A 86 31.22 -8.89 -27.76
CA THR A 86 31.55 -8.10 -28.97
C THR A 86 32.65 -8.76 -29.79
N SER A 87 32.74 -8.42 -31.07
CA SER A 87 33.96 -8.65 -31.86
C SER A 87 35.11 -7.77 -31.35
N PHE A 88 36.35 -8.07 -31.78
CA PHE A 88 37.55 -7.34 -31.39
C PHE A 88 37.58 -5.88 -31.88
N ASP A 89 37.02 -5.62 -33.05
CA ASP A 89 36.85 -4.29 -33.62
C ASP A 89 35.60 -3.57 -33.07
N GLY A 90 34.81 -4.24 -32.21
CA GLY A 90 33.60 -3.69 -31.59
C GLY A 90 32.39 -3.59 -32.52
N ARG A 91 32.52 -3.94 -33.82
CA ARG A 91 31.44 -3.83 -34.82
C ARG A 91 30.28 -4.79 -34.54
N TRP A 92 30.59 -6.04 -34.24
CA TRP A 92 29.60 -7.09 -34.09
C TRP A 92 29.28 -7.31 -32.63
N ILE A 93 28.00 -7.47 -32.35
CA ILE A 93 27.49 -7.77 -31.02
C ILE A 93 26.71 -9.08 -31.10
N ARG A 94 26.94 -9.99 -30.14
CA ARG A 94 26.08 -11.15 -29.94
C ARG A 94 25.47 -11.18 -28.54
N THR A 95 24.25 -11.69 -28.47
CA THR A 95 23.54 -12.02 -27.23
C THR A 95 23.16 -13.50 -27.22
N GLY A 96 23.21 -14.12 -26.05
CA GLY A 96 22.82 -15.51 -25.81
C GLY A 96 21.31 -15.74 -25.57
N SER A 97 20.99 -16.95 -25.11
CA SER A 97 19.62 -17.43 -24.85
C SER A 97 19.25 -17.52 -23.36
N TYR A 98 20.07 -16.95 -22.47
CA TYR A 98 19.81 -17.05 -21.04
C TYR A 98 18.46 -16.43 -20.64
N GLY A 99 17.74 -17.10 -19.74
CA GLY A 99 16.47 -16.60 -19.20
C GLY A 99 15.36 -16.43 -20.26
N ASP A 100 15.29 -17.33 -21.24
CA ASP A 100 14.33 -17.34 -22.35
C ASP A 100 14.49 -16.18 -23.35
N SER A 101 15.64 -15.48 -23.35
CA SER A 101 15.93 -14.47 -24.38
C SER A 101 16.15 -15.12 -25.75
N THR A 102 15.72 -14.44 -26.82
CA THR A 102 16.06 -14.87 -28.19
C THR A 102 17.49 -14.43 -28.53
N PRO A 103 18.41 -15.34 -28.88
CA PRO A 103 19.76 -14.98 -29.29
C PRO A 103 19.76 -14.04 -30.50
N ARG A 104 20.68 -13.09 -30.50
CA ARG A 104 20.79 -12.07 -31.53
C ARG A 104 22.23 -11.86 -31.95
N LEU A 105 22.44 -11.66 -33.24
CA LEU A 105 23.66 -11.08 -33.79
C LEU A 105 23.33 -9.70 -34.35
N LEU A 106 24.17 -8.71 -34.11
CA LEU A 106 24.00 -7.34 -34.56
C LEU A 106 25.28 -6.84 -35.25
N ASP A 107 25.10 -6.20 -36.39
CA ASP A 107 26.13 -5.47 -37.13
C ASP A 107 25.94 -3.96 -36.94
N ARG A 108 26.81 -3.33 -36.13
CA ARG A 108 26.72 -1.89 -35.86
C ARG A 108 27.04 -1.05 -37.10
N LYS A 109 27.94 -1.52 -37.96
CA LYS A 109 28.40 -0.80 -39.17
C LYS A 109 27.29 -0.75 -40.22
N ASN A 110 26.67 -1.89 -40.49
CA ASN A 110 25.58 -1.98 -41.48
C ASN A 110 24.19 -1.73 -40.89
N ARG A 111 24.09 -1.53 -39.57
CA ARG A 111 22.84 -1.30 -38.83
C ARG A 111 21.79 -2.35 -39.15
N CYS A 112 22.15 -3.61 -38.95
CA CYS A 112 21.22 -4.72 -39.09
C CYS A 112 21.43 -5.76 -38.00
N SER A 113 20.43 -6.61 -37.81
CA SER A 113 20.46 -7.70 -36.84
C SER A 113 19.82 -8.98 -37.38
N TRP A 114 20.20 -10.10 -36.80
CA TRP A 114 19.64 -11.42 -37.03
C TRP A 114 19.09 -11.95 -35.72
N LEU A 115 17.85 -12.42 -35.73
CA LEU A 115 17.33 -13.30 -34.69
C LEU A 115 17.79 -14.72 -35.02
N MET A 116 18.31 -15.43 -34.03
CA MET A 116 18.93 -16.73 -34.22
C MET A 116 18.23 -17.77 -33.36
N SER A 117 18.09 -18.98 -33.89
CA SER A 117 17.78 -20.15 -33.06
C SER A 117 18.95 -20.45 -32.12
N VAL A 118 18.69 -21.19 -31.04
CA VAL A 118 19.74 -21.62 -30.10
C VAL A 118 20.86 -22.38 -30.81
N ALA A 119 20.52 -23.23 -31.79
CA ALA A 119 21.48 -23.97 -32.57
C ALA A 119 22.37 -23.06 -33.44
N GLU A 120 21.78 -22.07 -34.11
CA GLU A 120 22.55 -21.08 -34.89
C GLU A 120 23.42 -20.21 -33.99
N ALA A 121 22.92 -19.83 -32.81
CA ALA A 121 23.69 -19.07 -31.82
C ALA A 121 24.91 -19.85 -31.33
N SER A 122 24.79 -21.16 -31.09
CA SER A 122 25.95 -22.01 -30.75
C SER A 122 27.01 -22.03 -31.86
N LEU A 123 26.60 -22.04 -33.15
CA LEU A 123 27.54 -21.94 -34.27
C LEU A 123 28.27 -20.58 -34.29
N VAL A 124 27.59 -19.52 -33.86
CA VAL A 124 28.19 -18.20 -33.69
C VAL A 124 29.12 -18.18 -32.49
N ASP A 125 28.77 -18.82 -31.37
CA ASP A 125 29.59 -18.89 -30.17
C ASP A 125 30.95 -19.56 -30.41
N ASP A 126 31.00 -20.54 -31.33
CA ASP A 126 32.23 -21.20 -31.79
C ASP A 126 33.19 -20.27 -32.57
N LEU A 127 32.72 -19.08 -32.95
CA LEU A 127 33.55 -18.02 -33.53
C LEU A 127 34.31 -17.25 -32.42
N HIS A 128 35.00 -16.17 -32.80
CA HIS A 128 35.86 -15.43 -31.88
C HIS A 128 35.17 -14.17 -31.36
N TRP A 129 34.90 -14.16 -30.06
CA TRP A 129 34.22 -13.10 -29.32
C TRP A 129 35.01 -12.72 -28.08
N ARG A 130 34.83 -11.50 -27.61
CA ARG A 130 35.37 -11.04 -26.33
C ARG A 130 34.25 -10.51 -25.45
N LEU A 131 34.51 -10.49 -24.14
CA LEU A 131 33.71 -9.67 -23.24
C LEU A 131 33.88 -8.19 -23.65
N PRO A 132 32.82 -7.39 -23.54
CA PRO A 132 32.89 -5.98 -23.85
C PRO A 132 33.77 -5.27 -22.84
N ARG A 133 34.37 -4.16 -23.27
CA ARG A 133 35.08 -3.28 -22.35
C ARG A 133 34.06 -2.44 -21.59
N TRP A 134 33.63 -2.97 -20.46
CA TRP A 134 32.83 -2.20 -19.52
C TRP A 134 33.74 -1.12 -18.90
N ASN A 135 33.39 0.15 -19.04
CA ASN A 135 33.98 1.25 -18.27
C ASN A 135 35.52 1.41 -18.35
N GLY A 136 36.08 1.57 -19.56
CA GLY A 136 37.43 2.12 -19.71
C GLY A 136 38.57 1.20 -19.27
N GLU A 137 38.36 -0.12 -19.23
CA GLU A 137 39.46 -1.07 -19.05
C GLU A 137 40.58 -0.81 -20.07
N SER A 138 41.77 -0.53 -19.54
CA SER A 138 42.98 -0.21 -20.28
C SER A 138 43.31 -1.29 -21.33
N GLN A 139 44.02 -0.91 -22.40
CA GLN A 139 44.48 -1.77 -23.51
C GLN A 139 45.28 -3.03 -23.11
N GLY A 140 45.50 -3.31 -21.82
CA GLY A 140 46.08 -4.52 -21.30
C GLY A 140 45.27 -5.06 -20.12
N GLY A 141 44.34 -5.97 -20.41
CA GLY A 141 43.56 -6.71 -19.42
C GLY A 141 43.30 -8.12 -19.93
N ASN A 142 43.71 -9.13 -19.17
CA ASN A 142 43.87 -10.52 -19.55
C ASN A 142 42.58 -11.20 -20.05
N GLY A 143 42.48 -11.42 -21.36
CA GLY A 143 41.65 -12.48 -21.94
C GLY A 143 42.55 -13.52 -22.59
N VAL A 144 42.50 -14.77 -22.11
CA VAL A 144 43.20 -15.93 -22.68
C VAL A 144 42.59 -16.25 -24.06
N ALA A 145 42.89 -15.43 -25.07
CA ALA A 145 42.52 -15.67 -26.48
C ALA A 145 43.35 -14.83 -27.47
N ALA A 146 44.46 -14.22 -27.04
CA ALA A 146 45.21 -13.27 -27.86
C ALA A 146 46.22 -13.91 -28.84
N GLU A 147 46.52 -15.21 -28.74
CA GLU A 147 47.52 -15.84 -29.60
C GLU A 147 46.90 -16.80 -30.61
N GLY A 148 46.92 -16.39 -31.89
CA GLY A 148 46.87 -17.30 -33.04
C GLY A 148 45.55 -17.47 -33.80
N ARG A 149 44.58 -16.54 -33.69
CA ARG A 149 43.25 -16.73 -34.29
C ARG A 149 42.89 -15.63 -35.31
N HIS A 150 42.47 -16.05 -36.51
CA HIS A 150 42.18 -15.18 -37.65
C HIS A 150 40.95 -14.29 -37.40
N VAL A 151 41.12 -12.96 -37.44
CA VAL A 151 40.01 -12.03 -37.61
C VAL A 151 39.39 -12.28 -38.98
N LEU A 152 38.16 -12.77 -39.04
CA LEU A 152 37.44 -12.95 -40.29
C LEU A 152 37.28 -11.58 -40.96
N SER A 153 37.64 -11.45 -42.23
CA SER A 153 37.33 -10.23 -42.98
C SER A 153 35.82 -10.12 -43.20
N ASP A 154 35.32 -8.89 -43.33
CA ASP A 154 33.89 -8.58 -43.52
C ASP A 154 33.20 -9.53 -44.52
N GLY A 155 33.79 -9.71 -45.71
CA GLY A 155 33.22 -10.56 -46.76
C GLY A 155 33.24 -12.07 -46.44
N ILE A 156 34.22 -12.54 -45.65
CA ILE A 156 34.25 -13.95 -45.22
C ILE A 156 33.16 -14.19 -44.17
N PHE A 157 32.98 -13.25 -43.25
CA PHE A 157 31.96 -13.39 -42.20
C PHE A 157 30.54 -13.28 -42.77
N GLU A 158 30.31 -12.36 -43.72
CA GLU A 158 29.03 -12.26 -44.43
C GLU A 158 28.71 -13.54 -45.22
N ALA A 159 29.70 -14.13 -45.91
CA ALA A 159 29.52 -15.41 -46.59
C ALA A 159 29.26 -16.57 -45.61
N TRP A 160 29.88 -16.54 -44.43
CA TRP A 160 29.61 -17.50 -43.36
C TRP A 160 28.18 -17.36 -42.85
N LEU A 161 27.70 -16.14 -42.59
CA LEU A 161 26.34 -15.87 -42.14
C LEU A 161 25.31 -16.38 -43.16
N ALA A 162 25.51 -16.09 -44.45
CA ALA A 162 24.64 -16.56 -45.52
C ALA A 162 24.54 -18.10 -45.62
N LYS A 163 25.56 -18.82 -45.14
CA LYS A 163 25.61 -20.30 -45.16
C LYS A 163 25.04 -20.94 -43.89
N HIS A 164 25.17 -20.31 -42.73
CA HIS A 164 24.89 -20.92 -41.43
C HIS A 164 23.71 -20.30 -40.67
N VAL A 165 23.25 -19.11 -41.06
CA VAL A 165 22.11 -18.42 -40.44
C VAL A 165 20.96 -18.36 -41.44
N SER A 166 19.86 -19.00 -41.11
CA SER A 166 18.66 -19.07 -41.96
C SER A 166 17.85 -17.76 -41.92
N GLY A 167 17.93 -17.02 -40.81
CA GLY A 167 17.29 -15.72 -40.64
C GLY A 167 17.84 -14.67 -41.61
N LYS A 168 16.96 -13.84 -42.17
CA LYS A 168 17.38 -12.68 -42.96
C LYS A 168 17.83 -11.55 -42.04
N ALA A 169 18.83 -10.80 -42.48
CA ALA A 169 19.22 -9.56 -41.82
C ALA A 169 18.03 -8.60 -41.79
N GLN A 170 17.69 -8.09 -40.62
CA GLN A 170 16.67 -7.07 -40.41
C GLN A 170 17.37 -5.74 -40.15
N ALA A 171 16.96 -4.67 -40.84
CA ALA A 171 17.50 -3.35 -40.58
C ALA A 171 17.13 -2.91 -39.16
N LEU A 172 18.07 -2.26 -38.46
CA LEU A 172 17.76 -1.55 -37.23
C LEU A 172 16.87 -0.35 -37.56
N VAL A 173 15.90 -0.10 -36.70
CA VAL A 173 14.99 1.04 -36.81
C VAL A 173 15.66 2.25 -36.21
N GLY A 174 15.83 3.29 -37.03
CA GLY A 174 16.30 4.59 -36.57
C GLY A 174 15.19 5.35 -35.87
N VAL A 175 15.40 5.72 -34.61
CA VAL A 175 14.45 6.49 -33.80
C VAL A 175 15.22 7.61 -33.10
N CYS A 176 14.95 8.86 -33.47
CA CYS A 176 15.77 10.00 -33.04
C CYS A 176 17.27 9.73 -33.28
N ASP A 177 18.05 9.60 -32.21
CA ASP A 177 19.47 9.33 -32.22
C ASP A 177 19.83 7.86 -31.88
N LEU A 178 18.85 6.94 -31.82
CA LEU A 178 19.07 5.52 -31.57
C LEU A 178 18.86 4.63 -32.81
N TRP A 179 19.51 3.47 -32.78
CA TRP A 179 19.31 2.36 -33.72
C TRP A 179 18.91 1.11 -32.94
N ILE A 180 17.66 0.69 -33.08
CA ILE A 180 17.05 -0.34 -32.24
C ILE A 180 16.61 -1.52 -33.13
N PRO A 181 16.82 -2.79 -32.72
CA PRO A 181 16.25 -3.93 -33.43
C PRO A 181 14.73 -3.83 -33.55
N ALA A 182 14.19 -4.17 -34.72
CA ALA A 182 12.79 -3.90 -35.05
C ALA A 182 11.79 -4.55 -34.08
N ASP A 183 12.11 -5.74 -33.56
CA ASP A 183 11.33 -6.48 -32.57
C ASP A 183 11.39 -5.88 -31.16
N CYS A 184 12.39 -5.02 -30.89
CA CYS A 184 12.52 -4.29 -29.64
C CYS A 184 11.88 -2.90 -29.67
N VAL A 185 11.42 -2.42 -30.84
CA VAL A 185 10.72 -1.13 -30.92
C VAL A 185 9.28 -1.30 -30.42
N PRO A 186 8.87 -0.58 -29.37
CA PRO A 186 7.50 -0.66 -28.89
C PRO A 186 6.49 -0.29 -29.97
N VAL A 187 5.35 -0.98 -30.03
CA VAL A 187 4.27 -0.68 -30.98
C VAL A 187 3.79 0.77 -30.82
N GLN A 188 3.84 1.31 -29.60
CA GLN A 188 3.51 2.68 -29.23
C GLN A 188 4.42 3.73 -29.91
N ALA A 189 5.59 3.35 -30.42
CA ALA A 189 6.45 4.25 -31.20
C ALA A 189 5.75 4.79 -32.46
N GLN A 190 4.79 4.04 -33.00
CA GLN A 190 3.97 4.41 -34.16
C GLN A 190 2.62 5.03 -33.78
N ALA A 191 2.43 5.41 -32.51
CA ALA A 191 1.21 6.06 -32.07
C ALA A 191 0.92 7.33 -32.89
N ILE A 192 -0.34 7.50 -33.24
CA ILE A 192 -0.87 8.66 -33.96
C ILE A 192 -1.21 9.74 -32.91
N PRO A 193 -1.09 11.04 -33.23
CA PRO A 193 -1.45 12.11 -32.30
C PRO A 193 -2.88 11.95 -31.74
N PRO A 194 -3.11 12.23 -30.44
CA PRO A 194 -4.44 12.19 -29.86
C PRO A 194 -5.33 13.24 -30.53
N ALA A 195 -6.60 12.89 -30.72
CA ALA A 195 -7.58 13.83 -31.25
C ALA A 195 -7.90 14.90 -30.19
N ILE A 196 -7.53 16.15 -30.47
CA ILE A 196 -7.95 17.29 -29.65
C ILE A 196 -9.28 17.78 -30.17
N ALA A 197 -10.35 17.58 -29.39
CA ALA A 197 -11.66 18.12 -29.71
C ALA A 197 -11.55 19.64 -29.89
N GLN A 198 -11.89 20.13 -31.09
CA GLN A 198 -12.01 21.56 -31.35
C GLN A 198 -13.42 22.02 -31.05
N GLN A 199 -13.57 23.30 -30.73
CA GLN A 199 -14.87 23.95 -30.59
C GLN A 199 -15.07 24.94 -31.73
N ASP A 200 -16.26 25.00 -32.32
CA ASP A 200 -16.55 25.87 -33.48
C ASP A 200 -16.31 27.35 -33.20
N ASN A 201 -16.48 27.77 -31.95
CA ASN A 201 -16.26 29.13 -31.45
C ASN A 201 -14.88 29.31 -30.77
N ALA A 202 -13.97 28.35 -30.90
CA ALA A 202 -12.64 28.46 -30.30
C ALA A 202 -11.88 29.65 -30.88
N VAL A 203 -11.33 30.50 -29.99
CA VAL A 203 -10.59 31.71 -30.40
C VAL A 203 -9.15 31.41 -30.86
N VAL A 204 -8.69 30.17 -30.63
CA VAL A 204 -7.39 29.67 -31.09
C VAL A 204 -7.54 28.26 -31.62
N GLN A 205 -6.66 27.90 -32.56
CA GLN A 205 -6.53 26.52 -33.04
C GLN A 205 -5.55 25.76 -32.14
N VAL A 206 -5.97 24.61 -31.61
CA VAL A 206 -5.09 23.75 -30.82
C VAL A 206 -4.76 22.49 -31.60
N ALA A 207 -3.48 22.18 -31.74
CA ALA A 207 -3.02 20.93 -32.34
C ALA A 207 -1.96 20.29 -31.44
N VAL A 208 -1.55 19.08 -31.81
CA VAL A 208 -0.51 18.32 -31.12
C VAL A 208 0.49 17.78 -32.13
N GLU A 209 1.76 17.81 -31.76
CA GLU A 209 2.85 17.21 -32.52
C GLU A 209 3.66 16.27 -31.63
N ARG A 210 4.25 15.23 -32.20
CA ARG A 210 5.05 14.28 -31.43
C ARG A 210 6.20 15.01 -30.75
N HIS A 211 6.26 14.95 -29.43
CA HIS A 211 7.39 15.49 -28.69
C HIS A 211 8.51 14.45 -28.60
N TRP A 212 9.72 14.88 -28.94
CA TRP A 212 10.94 14.10 -28.76
C TRP A 212 11.89 14.86 -27.83
N PRO A 213 12.48 14.19 -26.83
CA PRO A 213 13.61 14.73 -26.10
C PRO A 213 14.77 15.04 -27.05
N ILE A 214 15.67 15.94 -26.63
CA ILE A 214 16.85 16.34 -27.43
C ILE A 214 17.70 15.13 -27.84
N SER A 215 17.81 14.14 -26.96
CA SER A 215 18.52 12.89 -27.19
C SER A 215 17.93 11.80 -26.32
N LEU A 216 17.68 10.61 -26.89
CA LEU A 216 17.24 9.45 -26.11
C LEU A 216 18.43 8.81 -25.37
N ARG A 217 19.66 9.01 -25.88
CA ARG A 217 20.89 8.45 -25.30
C ARG A 217 21.18 8.98 -23.90
N VAL A 218 20.74 10.19 -23.55
CA VAL A 218 21.02 10.81 -22.25
C VAL A 218 19.98 10.47 -21.16
N LEU A 219 18.86 9.86 -21.54
CA LEU A 219 17.82 9.44 -20.60
C LEU A 219 18.29 8.22 -19.82
N ASP A 220 17.86 8.04 -18.57
CA ASP A 220 18.11 6.79 -17.83
C ASP A 220 17.44 5.60 -18.54
N ASP A 221 16.22 5.83 -19.04
CA ASP A 221 15.44 4.89 -19.85
C ASP A 221 15.22 5.43 -21.29
N PRO A 222 16.02 5.00 -22.28
CA PRO A 222 15.93 5.50 -23.65
C PRO A 222 14.64 5.11 -24.38
N LEU A 223 13.96 4.04 -23.94
CA LEU A 223 12.71 3.59 -24.58
C LEU A 223 11.46 4.21 -23.94
N GLU A 224 11.57 4.85 -22.79
CA GLU A 224 10.42 5.47 -22.10
C GLU A 224 9.60 6.41 -23.01
N PRO A 225 10.20 7.31 -23.83
CA PRO A 225 9.43 8.18 -24.72
C PRO A 225 8.71 7.44 -25.86
N LEU A 226 9.13 6.21 -26.16
CA LEU A 226 8.49 5.33 -27.14
C LEU A 226 7.33 4.56 -26.53
N LEU A 227 7.50 4.08 -25.29
CA LEU A 227 6.48 3.36 -24.51
C LEU A 227 5.34 4.27 -24.07
N HIS A 228 5.67 5.51 -23.69
CA HIS A 228 4.73 6.53 -23.24
C HIS A 228 4.81 7.77 -24.14
N PRO A 229 4.17 7.72 -25.34
CA PRO A 229 4.20 8.83 -26.27
C PRO A 229 3.64 10.13 -25.68
N GLN A 230 4.47 11.17 -25.71
CA GLN A 230 4.08 12.53 -25.38
C GLN A 230 3.94 13.39 -26.63
N TRP A 231 3.04 14.37 -26.53
CA TRP A 231 2.59 15.22 -27.61
C TRP A 231 2.68 16.68 -27.20
N GLN A 232 3.50 17.46 -27.90
CA GLN A 232 3.66 18.89 -27.65
C GLN A 232 2.43 19.65 -28.14
N LEU A 233 1.86 20.46 -27.27
CA LEU A 233 0.74 21.33 -27.64
C LEU A 233 1.23 22.43 -28.60
N GLN A 234 0.43 22.68 -29.63
CA GLN A 234 0.60 23.75 -30.61
C GLN A 234 -0.61 24.68 -30.49
N ILE A 235 -0.41 25.99 -30.30
CA ILE A 235 -1.49 26.99 -30.29
C ILE A 235 -1.28 27.91 -31.48
N ASN A 236 -2.25 27.95 -32.40
CA ASN A 236 -2.14 28.65 -33.68
C ASN A 236 -0.86 28.28 -34.48
N GLY A 237 -0.43 27.01 -34.36
CA GLY A 237 0.79 26.51 -34.99
C GLY A 237 2.10 26.80 -34.22
N GLU A 238 2.04 27.50 -33.09
CA GLU A 238 3.22 27.82 -32.27
C GLU A 238 3.42 26.82 -31.12
N PRO A 239 4.63 26.23 -30.97
CA PRO A 239 4.88 25.17 -30.00
C PRO A 239 4.90 25.71 -28.58
N GLN A 240 4.16 25.04 -27.70
CA GLN A 240 4.09 25.38 -26.29
C GLN A 240 5.11 24.57 -25.49
N GLN A 241 5.60 25.14 -24.38
CA GLN A 241 6.44 24.43 -23.40
C GLN A 241 5.61 23.47 -22.53
N TRP A 242 4.77 22.64 -23.17
CA TRP A 242 3.82 21.74 -22.53
C TRP A 242 3.54 20.53 -23.43
N THR A 243 3.66 19.34 -22.87
CA THR A 243 3.27 18.09 -23.51
C THR A 243 2.09 17.45 -22.80
N ILE A 244 1.30 16.70 -23.55
CA ILE A 244 0.23 15.85 -23.03
C ILE A 244 0.49 14.40 -23.45
N ASP A 245 -0.07 13.44 -22.73
CA ASP A 245 -0.13 12.06 -23.20
C ASP A 245 -1.46 11.78 -23.92
N SER A 246 -1.64 10.57 -24.43
CA SER A 246 -2.87 10.18 -25.15
C SER A 246 -4.10 10.02 -24.25
N GLN A 247 -3.93 9.98 -22.92
CA GLN A 247 -5.01 9.79 -21.96
C GLN A 247 -5.38 11.07 -21.22
N SER A 248 -4.63 12.15 -21.44
CA SER A 248 -4.81 13.44 -20.79
C SER A 248 -6.16 14.04 -21.18
N PRO A 249 -7.09 14.24 -20.22
CA PRO A 249 -8.33 14.95 -20.44
C PRO A 249 -8.06 16.35 -20.98
N PHE A 250 -8.75 16.72 -22.06
CA PHE A 250 -8.68 18.04 -22.66
C PHE A 250 -10.10 18.63 -22.73
N VAL A 251 -10.33 19.77 -22.07
CA VAL A 251 -11.67 20.37 -22.00
C VAL A 251 -11.64 21.86 -22.36
N TRP A 252 -12.47 22.23 -23.33
CA TRP A 252 -12.75 23.62 -23.67
C TRP A 252 -13.79 24.22 -22.73
N ARG A 253 -13.62 25.50 -22.43
CA ARG A 253 -14.66 26.32 -21.83
C ARG A 253 -15.75 26.56 -22.88
N PRO A 254 -17.05 26.53 -22.53
CA PRO A 254 -18.14 26.60 -23.51
C PRO A 254 -18.13 27.82 -24.44
N ASP A 255 -17.50 28.92 -24.06
CA ASP A 255 -17.35 30.12 -24.90
C ASP A 255 -16.20 30.05 -25.91
N GLY A 256 -15.40 28.97 -25.90
CA GLY A 256 -14.24 28.79 -26.77
C GLY A 256 -13.03 29.67 -26.43
N GLN A 257 -13.06 30.39 -25.30
CA GLN A 257 -12.01 31.36 -24.93
C GLN A 257 -10.95 30.81 -23.98
N ALA A 258 -11.14 29.61 -23.45
CA ALA A 258 -10.18 28.94 -22.58
C ALA A 258 -10.23 27.42 -22.72
N PHE A 259 -9.14 26.74 -22.40
CA PHE A 259 -9.08 25.28 -22.29
C PHE A 259 -8.17 24.83 -21.16
N ALA A 260 -8.38 23.61 -20.69
CA ALA A 260 -7.59 22.99 -19.63
C ALA A 260 -7.20 21.55 -20.00
N SER A 261 -5.99 21.15 -19.60
CA SER A 261 -5.49 19.79 -19.76
C SER A 261 -4.46 19.44 -18.70
N TYR A 262 -4.38 18.17 -18.34
CA TYR A 262 -3.19 17.66 -17.66
C TYR A 262 -2.05 17.48 -18.65
N GLY A 263 -0.82 17.60 -18.17
CA GLY A 263 0.36 17.43 -18.98
C GLY A 263 1.65 17.66 -18.22
N TYR A 264 2.75 17.73 -18.95
CA TYR A 264 4.09 17.83 -18.43
C TYR A 264 4.78 19.07 -19.01
N PRO A 265 5.56 19.82 -18.21
CA PRO A 265 6.39 20.88 -18.75
C PRO A 265 7.48 20.26 -19.65
N VAL A 266 7.74 20.88 -20.79
CA VAL A 266 8.92 20.54 -21.61
C VAL A 266 10.15 21.04 -20.84
N THR A 267 11.08 20.14 -20.52
CA THR A 267 12.33 20.47 -19.83
C THR A 267 13.47 19.64 -20.38
N ASP A 268 14.68 20.20 -20.41
CA ASP A 268 15.90 19.49 -20.83
C ASP A 268 16.47 18.56 -19.73
N SER A 269 15.79 18.47 -18.58
CA SER A 269 16.23 17.66 -17.45
C SER A 269 15.87 16.19 -17.66
N ALA A 270 16.82 15.29 -17.39
CA ALA A 270 16.62 13.84 -17.36
C ALA A 270 15.72 13.38 -16.18
N HIS A 271 15.26 14.28 -15.31
CA HIS A 271 14.46 13.93 -14.14
C HIS A 271 13.02 13.59 -14.52
N LYS A 272 12.43 12.63 -13.79
CA LYS A 272 11.03 12.22 -13.96
C LYS A 272 10.09 13.44 -13.87
N LEU A 273 9.41 13.74 -14.97
CA LEU A 273 8.50 14.87 -15.08
C LEU A 273 7.28 14.64 -14.17
N LYS A 274 6.90 15.67 -13.41
CA LYS A 274 5.65 15.67 -12.64
C LYS A 274 4.53 16.26 -13.49
N MET A 275 3.45 15.49 -13.64
CA MET A 275 2.22 15.97 -14.26
C MET A 275 1.69 17.19 -13.51
N ARG A 276 1.13 18.16 -14.23
CA ARG A 276 0.46 19.33 -13.65
C ARG A 276 -0.80 19.67 -14.44
N LEU A 277 -1.65 20.51 -13.85
CA LEU A 277 -2.82 21.06 -14.52
C LEU A 277 -2.40 22.33 -15.29
N GLY A 278 -2.51 22.31 -16.61
CA GLY A 278 -2.28 23.46 -17.47
C GLY A 278 -3.60 24.07 -17.93
N VAL A 279 -3.67 25.39 -17.92
CA VAL A 279 -4.82 26.15 -18.41
C VAL A 279 -4.33 27.24 -19.35
N TRP A 280 -5.04 27.43 -20.46
CA TRP A 280 -4.84 28.57 -21.35
C TRP A 280 -6.16 29.34 -21.45
N SER A 281 -6.08 30.67 -21.38
CA SER A 281 -7.22 31.55 -21.64
C SER A 281 -6.80 32.76 -22.46
N LEU A 282 -7.75 33.32 -23.22
CA LEU A 282 -7.51 34.56 -23.97
C LEU A 282 -7.17 35.74 -23.05
N ALA A 283 -7.83 35.83 -21.89
CA ALA A 283 -7.70 36.97 -20.98
C ALA A 283 -6.41 36.94 -20.14
N LEU A 284 -5.98 35.76 -19.69
CA LEU A 284 -4.88 35.60 -18.72
C LEU A 284 -3.67 34.87 -19.30
N GLY A 285 -3.76 34.40 -20.55
CA GLY A 285 -2.74 33.59 -21.17
C GLY A 285 -2.62 32.22 -20.49
N ARG A 286 -1.38 31.72 -20.42
CA ARG A 286 -1.08 30.38 -19.90
C ARG A 286 -0.85 30.42 -18.39
N GLN A 287 -1.50 29.50 -17.69
CA GLN A 287 -1.36 29.24 -16.26
C GLN A 287 -1.12 27.75 -16.00
N GLN A 288 -0.56 27.44 -14.82
CA GLN A 288 -0.35 26.06 -14.39
C GLN A 288 -0.47 25.92 -12.87
N TRP A 289 -1.01 24.79 -12.43
CA TRP A 289 -1.01 24.38 -11.02
C TRP A 289 -0.09 23.18 -10.83
N SER A 290 1.01 23.42 -10.11
CA SER A 290 2.03 22.40 -9.81
C SER A 290 1.73 21.59 -8.55
N PHE A 291 0.81 22.09 -7.70
CA PHE A 291 0.43 21.46 -6.44
C PHE A 291 -1.00 20.93 -6.54
N TRP A 292 -1.22 19.72 -6.03
CA TRP A 292 -2.52 19.08 -6.04
C TRP A 292 -3.39 19.54 -4.86
N MET A 293 -2.78 19.83 -3.72
CA MET A 293 -3.43 20.32 -2.49
C MET A 293 -2.52 21.32 -1.77
N PRO A 294 -3.05 22.14 -0.84
CA PRO A 294 -2.24 22.85 0.14
C PRO A 294 -1.38 21.91 0.96
N GLU A 295 -0.35 22.46 1.61
CA GLU A 295 0.44 21.68 2.57
C GLU A 295 -0.42 21.10 3.69
N ASP A 296 -0.32 19.80 3.92
CA ASP A 296 -1.03 19.08 4.97
C ASP A 296 -0.08 18.04 5.60
N ARG A 297 -0.02 17.99 6.93
CA ARG A 297 0.86 17.08 7.70
C ARG A 297 0.12 15.85 8.22
N LYS A 298 -1.17 15.70 7.88
CA LYS A 298 -1.96 14.49 8.12
C LYS A 298 -1.56 13.39 7.11
N PRO A 299 -1.53 12.10 7.51
CA PRO A 299 -1.10 11.02 6.63
C PRO A 299 -2.22 10.66 5.63
N TRP A 300 -2.35 11.44 4.56
CA TRP A 300 -3.31 11.23 3.48
C TRP A 300 -2.80 11.82 2.15
N THR A 301 -3.41 11.46 1.03
CA THR A 301 -3.06 12.01 -0.28
C THR A 301 -4.30 12.12 -1.16
N ILE A 302 -4.20 12.93 -2.20
CA ILE A 302 -5.13 12.91 -3.32
C ILE A 302 -4.41 12.50 -4.59
N ASN A 303 -5.19 12.05 -5.56
CA ASN A 303 -4.73 11.72 -6.90
C ASN A 303 -5.73 12.22 -7.94
N LEU A 304 -5.30 12.16 -9.20
CA LEU A 304 -6.15 12.48 -10.32
C LEU A 304 -7.25 11.44 -10.47
N HIS A 305 -8.48 11.93 -10.62
CA HIS A 305 -9.57 11.07 -11.03
C HIS A 305 -9.58 10.95 -12.56
N LEU A 306 -9.28 9.77 -13.08
CA LEU A 306 -9.39 9.44 -14.50
C LEU A 306 -10.56 8.46 -14.69
N PRO A 307 -11.78 8.97 -14.94
CA PRO A 307 -12.95 8.11 -15.07
C PRO A 307 -12.84 7.20 -16.29
N GLN A 308 -13.40 5.99 -16.18
CA GLN A 308 -13.75 5.21 -17.37
C GLN A 308 -14.87 5.92 -18.15
N GLU A 309 -14.91 5.74 -19.48
CA GLU A 309 -15.89 6.38 -20.35
C GLU A 309 -17.33 6.20 -19.82
N GLY A 310 -18.09 7.31 -19.75
CA GLY A 310 -19.48 7.31 -19.29
C GLY A 310 -19.71 7.53 -17.79
N ALA A 311 -18.66 7.74 -16.98
CA ALA A 311 -18.84 8.13 -15.58
C ALA A 311 -19.41 9.55 -15.44
N GLY A 312 -20.28 9.77 -14.43
CA GLY A 312 -20.97 11.05 -14.19
C GLY A 312 -20.09 12.20 -13.68
N TYR A 313 -18.79 11.98 -13.49
CA TYR A 313 -17.85 12.98 -12.95
C TYR A 313 -16.59 13.05 -13.83
N PRO A 314 -16.57 13.94 -14.84
CA PRO A 314 -15.38 14.11 -15.67
C PRO A 314 -14.19 14.62 -14.83
N ALA A 315 -12.97 14.26 -15.24
CA ALA A 315 -11.73 14.70 -14.60
C ALA A 315 -11.62 16.24 -14.54
N LEU A 316 -12.00 16.92 -15.63
CA LEU A 316 -12.03 18.36 -15.76
C LEU A 316 -13.36 18.81 -16.37
N SER A 317 -13.90 19.94 -15.89
CA SER A 317 -15.08 20.58 -16.48
C SER A 317 -15.09 22.07 -16.14
N TRP A 318 -15.80 22.89 -16.91
CA TRP A 318 -15.94 24.32 -16.64
C TRP A 318 -17.29 24.65 -16.04
N GLU A 319 -17.31 25.52 -15.03
CA GLU A 319 -18.52 26.13 -14.48
C GLU A 319 -18.36 27.65 -14.51
N GLY A 320 -18.96 28.27 -15.53
CA GLY A 320 -18.71 29.69 -15.82
C GLY A 320 -17.22 29.94 -16.13
N GLU A 321 -16.60 30.83 -15.37
CA GLU A 321 -15.18 31.17 -15.49
C GLU A 321 -14.25 30.25 -14.69
N GLU A 322 -14.80 29.40 -13.82
CA GLU A 322 -14.01 28.53 -12.94
C GLU A 322 -13.83 27.14 -13.55
N LEU A 323 -12.63 26.59 -13.37
CA LEU A 323 -12.31 25.24 -13.78
C LEU A 323 -12.52 24.29 -12.59
N LEU A 324 -13.42 23.33 -12.77
CA LEU A 324 -13.66 22.25 -11.83
C LEU A 324 -12.72 21.09 -12.12
N GLN A 325 -11.89 20.77 -11.13
CA GLN A 325 -10.89 19.70 -11.18
C GLN A 325 -11.30 18.55 -10.25
N CYS A 326 -11.75 17.43 -10.80
CA CYS A 326 -12.12 16.26 -10.02
C CYS A 326 -10.87 15.51 -9.53
N VAL A 327 -10.84 15.21 -8.24
CA VAL A 327 -9.74 14.50 -7.57
C VAL A 327 -10.28 13.40 -6.68
N GLU A 328 -9.48 12.36 -6.55
CA GLU A 328 -9.73 11.21 -5.69
C GLU A 328 -8.97 11.36 -4.37
N MET A 329 -9.65 11.17 -3.24
CA MET A 329 -9.03 11.04 -1.93
C MET A 329 -8.60 9.59 -1.71
N ASP A 330 -7.42 9.37 -1.17
CA ASP A 330 -6.96 8.04 -0.80
C ASP A 330 -7.93 7.33 0.14
N THR A 331 -7.94 6.01 0.10
CA THR A 331 -8.58 5.16 1.09
C THR A 331 -7.52 4.63 2.04
N PRO A 332 -7.59 4.98 3.35
CA PRO A 332 -6.64 4.49 4.34
C PRO A 332 -6.77 2.97 4.56
N GLN A 333 -5.63 2.30 4.66
CA GLN A 333 -5.53 0.89 5.04
C GLN A 333 -4.56 0.71 6.21
N LEU A 334 -4.78 -0.36 6.98
CA LEU A 334 -3.93 -0.76 8.09
C LEU A 334 -3.15 -2.02 7.74
N GLU A 335 -1.95 -2.15 8.30
CA GLU A 335 -1.04 -3.28 8.09
C GLU A 335 -1.62 -4.67 8.38
N ARG A 336 -2.65 -4.76 9.23
CA ARG A 336 -3.36 -6.01 9.58
C ARG A 336 -4.87 -5.89 9.37
N LEU A 337 -5.28 -5.12 8.38
CA LEU A 337 -6.67 -4.90 7.94
C LEU A 337 -7.57 -4.14 8.95
N HIS A 338 -7.71 -4.63 10.18
CA HIS A 338 -8.61 -4.10 11.23
C HIS A 338 -7.91 -3.20 12.24
N ASP A 339 -6.66 -3.52 12.57
CA ASP A 339 -5.81 -2.78 13.50
C ASP A 339 -4.37 -2.67 12.96
N GLY A 340 -3.57 -1.78 13.55
CA GLY A 340 -2.19 -1.59 13.12
C GLY A 340 -1.52 -0.36 13.72
N ARG A 341 -0.22 -0.21 13.45
CA ARG A 341 0.60 0.96 13.83
C ARG A 341 1.00 1.84 12.66
N SER A 342 0.78 1.36 11.44
CA SER A 342 1.04 2.10 10.20
C SER A 342 -0.24 2.26 9.37
N ILE A 343 -0.30 3.37 8.62
CA ILE A 343 -1.41 3.71 7.73
C ILE A 343 -0.86 3.81 6.33
N ALA A 344 -1.35 2.98 5.42
CA ALA A 344 -1.08 3.08 4.00
C ALA A 344 -2.17 3.94 3.33
N CYS A 345 -1.76 4.86 2.46
CA CYS A 345 -2.66 5.68 1.66
C CYS A 345 -2.77 5.06 0.27
N VAL A 346 -3.92 4.46 -0.05
CA VAL A 346 -4.12 3.74 -1.31
C VAL A 346 -5.15 4.48 -2.16
N VAL A 347 -4.87 4.64 -3.45
CA VAL A 347 -5.77 5.27 -4.41
C VAL A 347 -6.19 4.23 -5.45
N GLY A 348 -7.43 4.34 -5.92
CA GLY A 348 -8.03 3.50 -6.93
C GLY A 348 -9.04 2.52 -6.36
N ASP A 349 -9.55 1.67 -7.23
CA ASP A 349 -10.56 0.64 -6.98
C ASP A 349 -10.02 -0.64 -6.31
N ALA A 350 -8.74 -0.64 -5.92
CA ALA A 350 -8.07 -1.80 -5.35
C ALA A 350 -8.49 -2.15 -3.91
N VAL A 351 -9.02 -1.18 -3.15
CA VAL A 351 -9.29 -1.41 -1.72
C VAL A 351 -10.60 -2.17 -1.51
N GLN A 352 -10.48 -3.39 -0.99
CA GLN A 352 -11.63 -4.23 -0.64
C GLN A 352 -12.12 -3.95 0.79
N GLY A 353 -13.43 -3.92 0.96
CA GLY A 353 -14.12 -3.85 2.24
C GLY A 353 -15.06 -5.03 2.46
N ARG A 354 -15.46 -5.23 3.72
CA ARG A 354 -16.43 -6.27 4.10
C ARG A 354 -17.86 -5.80 3.85
N GLU A 355 -18.57 -6.47 2.95
CA GLU A 355 -20.00 -6.22 2.71
C GLU A 355 -20.86 -6.82 3.84
N GLN A 356 -20.63 -8.10 4.13
CA GLN A 356 -21.35 -8.86 5.14
C GLN A 356 -20.56 -10.12 5.55
N HIS A 357 -21.05 -10.83 6.56
CA HIS A 357 -20.54 -12.15 6.94
C HIS A 357 -21.52 -13.23 6.45
N ARG A 358 -20.99 -14.37 6.04
CA ARG A 358 -21.76 -15.62 5.93
C ARG A 358 -22.24 -16.06 7.32
N PRO A 359 -23.22 -16.99 7.43
CA PRO A 359 -23.67 -17.50 8.72
C PRO A 359 -22.54 -18.06 9.61
N ASP A 360 -21.56 -18.71 8.97
CA ASP A 360 -20.36 -19.27 9.62
C ASP A 360 -19.29 -18.21 9.96
N GLY A 361 -19.54 -16.93 9.64
CA GLY A 361 -18.68 -15.81 9.97
C GLY A 361 -17.62 -15.47 8.93
N ARG A 362 -17.46 -16.24 7.84
CA ARG A 362 -16.50 -15.88 6.78
C ARG A 362 -16.92 -14.57 6.08
N PRO A 363 -15.96 -13.67 5.77
CA PRO A 363 -16.29 -12.37 5.17
C PRO A 363 -16.65 -12.52 3.69
N LEU A 364 -17.64 -11.74 3.26
CA LEU A 364 -17.90 -11.44 1.84
C LEU A 364 -17.39 -10.03 1.55
N VAL A 365 -16.52 -9.90 0.55
CA VAL A 365 -15.76 -8.67 0.28
C VAL A 365 -16.13 -8.08 -1.08
N LYS A 366 -16.11 -6.74 -1.16
CA LYS A 366 -16.31 -5.97 -2.39
C LYS A 366 -15.40 -4.73 -2.40
N PRO A 367 -15.10 -4.16 -3.58
CA PRO A 367 -14.38 -2.89 -3.67
C PRO A 367 -15.14 -1.79 -2.90
N LEU A 368 -14.41 -1.02 -2.08
CA LEU A 368 -14.95 0.17 -1.44
C LEU A 368 -15.23 1.26 -2.48
N PRO A 369 -16.26 2.10 -2.28
CA PRO A 369 -16.49 3.25 -3.13
C PRO A 369 -15.30 4.22 -3.11
N VAL A 370 -14.95 4.75 -4.28
CA VAL A 370 -13.96 5.82 -4.41
C VAL A 370 -14.50 7.13 -3.82
N ARG A 371 -13.65 7.86 -3.10
CA ARG A 371 -14.00 9.18 -2.53
C ARG A 371 -13.55 10.29 -3.46
N LEU A 372 -14.51 11.09 -3.93
CA LEU A 372 -14.26 12.17 -4.88
C LEU A 372 -14.63 13.53 -4.30
N PHE A 373 -13.90 14.56 -4.70
CA PHE A 373 -14.31 15.96 -4.58
C PHE A 373 -13.73 16.75 -5.75
N ARG A 374 -14.12 18.02 -5.88
CA ARG A 374 -13.64 18.92 -6.94
C ARG A 374 -12.90 20.10 -6.34
N TRP A 375 -11.74 20.43 -6.86
CA TRP A 375 -11.19 21.77 -6.69
C TRP A 375 -11.88 22.73 -7.65
N ARG A 376 -12.27 23.91 -7.16
CA ARG A 376 -12.67 25.05 -7.97
C ARG A 376 -11.43 25.91 -8.20
N ARG A 377 -10.92 25.94 -9.43
CA ARG A 377 -9.76 26.72 -9.80
C ARG A 377 -10.22 28.05 -10.37
N ASP A 378 -10.04 29.11 -9.58
CA ASP A 378 -10.18 30.47 -10.05
C ASP A 378 -8.90 30.90 -10.77
N LEU A 379 -9.02 31.22 -12.06
CA LEU A 379 -7.91 31.65 -12.89
C LEU A 379 -7.39 33.04 -12.47
N HIS A 380 -8.23 33.91 -11.90
CA HIS A 380 -7.83 35.24 -11.44
C HIS A 380 -7.13 35.18 -10.09
N ASN A 381 -7.49 34.19 -9.26
CA ASN A 381 -6.90 33.98 -7.93
C ASN A 381 -6.32 32.55 -7.79
N PRO A 382 -5.25 32.21 -8.53
CA PRO A 382 -4.75 30.83 -8.63
C PRO A 382 -4.18 30.25 -7.32
N LEU A 383 -3.90 31.09 -6.34
CA LEU A 383 -3.45 30.70 -5.00
C LEU A 383 -4.61 30.42 -4.04
N HIS A 384 -5.84 30.76 -4.43
CA HIS A 384 -7.02 30.47 -3.62
C HIS A 384 -7.40 29.00 -3.74
N TRP A 385 -7.73 28.40 -2.60
CA TRP A 385 -8.08 27.00 -2.51
C TRP A 385 -9.55 26.85 -2.12
N GLU A 386 -10.34 26.42 -3.08
CA GLU A 386 -11.75 26.10 -2.87
C GLU A 386 -12.07 24.69 -3.33
N ALA A 387 -12.68 23.90 -2.45
CA ALA A 387 -13.14 22.56 -2.76
C ALA A 387 -14.66 22.46 -2.73
N GLN A 388 -15.20 21.53 -3.50
CA GLN A 388 -16.61 21.19 -3.55
C GLN A 388 -16.79 19.68 -3.43
N SER A 389 -17.65 19.22 -2.52
CA SER A 389 -17.94 17.79 -2.36
C SER A 389 -18.87 17.27 -3.44
N LEU A 390 -19.04 15.94 -3.46
CA LEU A 390 -20.26 15.35 -3.99
C LEU A 390 -21.51 15.93 -3.28
N PRO A 391 -22.69 15.96 -3.94
CA PRO A 391 -23.90 16.48 -3.33
C PRO A 391 -24.30 15.74 -2.05
N VAL A 392 -24.68 16.51 -1.03
CA VAL A 392 -25.19 16.08 0.27
C VAL A 392 -26.58 16.68 0.45
N ALA A 393 -27.59 15.85 0.63
CA ALA A 393 -28.99 16.28 0.69
C ALA A 393 -29.40 17.19 -0.48
N GLY A 394 -28.87 16.93 -1.68
CA GLY A 394 -29.17 17.65 -2.92
C GLY A 394 -28.28 18.85 -3.25
N GLN A 395 -27.37 19.26 -2.37
CA GLN A 395 -26.42 20.36 -2.63
C GLN A 395 -25.01 19.99 -2.19
N SER A 396 -23.99 20.48 -2.88
CA SER A 396 -22.60 20.27 -2.45
C SER A 396 -22.24 21.18 -1.29
N LEU A 397 -21.32 20.70 -0.46
CA LEU A 397 -20.59 21.54 0.48
C LEU A 397 -19.46 22.25 -0.28
N SER A 398 -19.15 23.48 0.10
CA SER A 398 -18.04 24.28 -0.40
C SER A 398 -17.07 24.57 0.74
N TRP A 399 -15.79 24.33 0.54
CA TRP A 399 -14.71 24.59 1.50
C TRP A 399 -13.85 25.71 0.97
N SER A 400 -13.70 26.80 1.72
CA SER A 400 -12.75 27.87 1.41
C SER A 400 -11.64 27.89 2.45
N LEU A 401 -10.39 27.86 1.99
CA LEU A 401 -9.22 27.82 2.87
C LEU A 401 -9.10 29.11 3.71
N VAL A 402 -8.93 28.96 5.02
CA VAL A 402 -8.79 30.06 5.98
C VAL A 402 -7.39 30.09 6.59
N HIS A 403 -6.85 28.92 6.94
CA HIS A 403 -5.51 28.79 7.52
C HIS A 403 -4.74 27.65 6.87
N GLU A 404 -3.46 27.88 6.57
CA GLU A 404 -2.54 26.84 6.14
C GLU A 404 -2.16 25.92 7.32
N ALA A 405 -1.70 24.70 7.02
CA ALA A 405 -1.19 23.80 8.04
C ALA A 405 0.09 24.37 8.67
N LYS A 406 0.25 24.14 9.98
CA LYS A 406 1.53 24.39 10.66
C LYS A 406 2.55 23.32 10.28
N ASP A 407 3.82 23.62 10.43
CA ASP A 407 4.91 22.65 10.25
C ASP A 407 5.07 21.75 11.48
N GLU A 408 4.02 21.00 11.82
CA GLU A 408 3.95 20.10 12.96
C GLU A 408 3.29 18.76 12.55
N PRO A 409 3.69 17.62 13.12
CA PRO A 409 3.12 16.32 12.77
C PRO A 409 1.59 16.29 12.94
N GLY A 410 0.89 15.92 11.87
CA GLY A 410 -0.56 15.77 11.88
C GLY A 410 -1.37 17.07 11.80
N ALA A 411 -0.73 18.23 11.68
CA ALA A 411 -1.42 19.51 11.49
C ALA A 411 -2.07 19.60 10.10
N THR A 412 -3.30 20.09 10.05
CA THR A 412 -4.12 20.23 8.84
C THR A 412 -4.43 21.70 8.53
N PRO A 413 -4.69 22.07 7.26
CA PRO A 413 -5.28 23.36 6.95
C PRO A 413 -6.71 23.47 7.47
N ALA A 414 -7.15 24.70 7.74
CA ALA A 414 -8.49 25.01 8.25
C ALA A 414 -9.37 25.61 7.15
N TYR A 415 -10.60 25.11 7.04
CA TYR A 415 -11.56 25.56 6.03
C TYR A 415 -12.85 26.07 6.66
N ALA A 416 -13.38 27.16 6.11
CA ALA A 416 -14.77 27.54 6.31
C ALA A 416 -15.64 26.70 5.35
N VAL A 417 -16.76 26.17 5.85
CA VAL A 417 -17.62 25.26 5.07
C VAL A 417 -19.01 25.85 4.91
N GLN A 418 -19.52 25.84 3.69
CA GLN A 418 -20.84 26.36 3.33
C GLN A 418 -21.66 25.29 2.60
N TRP A 419 -22.96 25.22 2.86
CA TRP A 419 -23.93 24.36 2.16
C TRP A 419 -25.05 25.22 1.59
N GLY A 420 -25.04 25.45 0.27
CA GLY A 420 -25.92 26.44 -0.35
C GLY A 420 -25.70 27.81 0.27
N GLU A 421 -26.75 28.41 0.84
CA GLU A 421 -26.65 29.70 1.56
C GLU A 421 -26.29 29.56 3.05
N HIS A 422 -26.17 28.33 3.57
CA HIS A 422 -25.94 28.09 4.99
C HIS A 422 -24.45 27.95 5.30
N GLN A 423 -23.91 28.89 6.07
CA GLN A 423 -22.56 28.75 6.63
C GLN A 423 -22.57 27.77 7.80
N LEU A 424 -21.76 26.72 7.74
CA LEU A 424 -21.57 25.80 8.85
C LEU A 424 -20.69 26.49 9.92
N PRO A 425 -21.06 26.41 11.20
CA PRO A 425 -20.29 27.02 12.28
C PRO A 425 -18.93 26.34 12.46
N GLY A 426 -17.90 27.14 12.79
CA GLY A 426 -16.55 26.66 13.07
C GLY A 426 -15.68 26.50 11.83
N LEU A 427 -14.52 25.86 12.03
CA LEU A 427 -13.56 25.52 10.99
C LEU A 427 -13.42 24.00 10.91
N TRP A 428 -13.16 23.51 9.71
CA TRP A 428 -13.21 22.08 9.40
C TRP A 428 -11.95 21.63 8.66
N GLU A 429 -11.62 20.36 8.82
CA GLU A 429 -10.63 19.71 7.96
C GLU A 429 -11.23 19.43 6.57
N LEU A 430 -10.38 19.30 5.56
CA LEU A 430 -10.83 18.97 4.20
C LEU A 430 -11.29 17.51 4.06
N GLU A 431 -10.68 16.57 4.79
CA GLU A 431 -11.10 15.17 4.76
C GLU A 431 -12.54 15.03 5.25
N HIS A 432 -13.41 14.56 4.35
CA HIS A 432 -14.82 14.33 4.63
C HIS A 432 -15.30 13.02 3.97
N LEU A 433 -16.51 12.60 4.32
CA LEU A 433 -17.18 11.47 3.69
C LEU A 433 -18.64 11.82 3.44
N VAL A 434 -19.06 11.75 2.18
CA VAL A 434 -20.48 11.80 1.81
C VAL A 434 -21.05 10.38 1.86
N VAL A 435 -22.06 10.16 2.71
CA VAL A 435 -22.71 8.86 2.87
C VAL A 435 -24.09 8.89 2.21
N ASP A 436 -24.28 7.99 1.25
CA ASP A 436 -25.53 7.80 0.49
C ASP A 436 -26.10 9.08 -0.16
N GLY A 437 -25.28 10.13 -0.34
CA GLY A 437 -25.73 11.45 -0.81
C GLY A 437 -26.66 12.19 0.16
N GLN A 438 -26.82 11.69 1.39
CA GLN A 438 -27.77 12.19 2.39
C GLN A 438 -27.03 12.88 3.55
N TRP A 439 -25.88 12.34 3.95
CA TRP A 439 -25.12 12.83 5.11
C TRP A 439 -23.69 13.17 4.71
N ALA A 440 -23.08 14.14 5.39
CA ALA A 440 -21.64 14.35 5.36
C ALA A 440 -21.05 14.18 6.75
N LEU A 441 -20.04 13.33 6.86
CA LEU A 441 -19.19 13.24 8.04
C LEU A 441 -18.03 14.22 7.89
N LEU A 442 -17.90 15.10 8.88
CA LEU A 442 -16.94 16.21 8.90
C LEU A 442 -16.12 16.16 10.19
N CYS A 443 -14.82 16.39 10.09
CA CYS A 443 -13.95 16.54 11.26
C CYS A 443 -13.73 18.03 11.58
N PRO A 444 -14.01 18.48 12.81
CA PRO A 444 -13.68 19.85 13.21
C PRO A 444 -12.17 20.05 13.20
N TRP A 445 -11.74 21.23 12.74
CA TRP A 445 -10.32 21.60 12.73
C TRP A 445 -9.83 21.92 14.16
N GLY A 446 -8.60 21.50 14.47
CA GLY A 446 -7.98 21.72 15.77
C GLY A 446 -6.63 21.01 15.89
N PRO A 447 -6.09 20.89 17.11
CA PRO A 447 -4.88 20.12 17.36
C PRO A 447 -5.02 18.67 16.90
N SER A 448 -3.93 18.08 16.42
CA SER A 448 -3.95 16.73 15.84
C SER A 448 -4.15 15.63 16.88
N PRO A 449 -4.85 14.52 16.57
CA PRO A 449 -4.80 13.28 17.36
C PRO A 449 -3.37 12.80 17.67
N LEU A 450 -2.43 13.05 16.75
CA LEU A 450 -1.02 12.68 16.90
C LEU A 450 -0.28 13.53 17.95
N GLN A 451 -0.92 14.59 18.44
CA GLN A 451 -0.46 15.43 19.54
C GLN A 451 -1.32 15.25 20.82
N GLY A 452 -2.15 14.20 20.89
CA GLY A 452 -2.98 13.88 22.05
C GLY A 452 -4.35 14.57 22.07
N ALA A 453 -4.74 15.25 20.99
CA ALA A 453 -6.06 15.83 20.85
C ALA A 453 -7.15 14.76 20.67
N LYS A 454 -8.40 15.13 20.93
CA LYS A 454 -9.56 14.23 20.84
C LYS A 454 -10.66 14.75 19.91
N PRO A 455 -10.37 14.99 18.62
CA PRO A 455 -11.40 15.37 17.67
C PRO A 455 -12.35 14.20 17.44
N VAL A 456 -13.64 14.53 17.36
CA VAL A 456 -14.73 13.59 17.10
C VAL A 456 -15.54 14.12 15.92
N PRO A 457 -15.91 13.28 14.94
CA PRO A 457 -16.62 13.72 13.75
C PRO A 457 -18.05 14.16 14.06
N TRP A 458 -18.51 15.10 13.25
CA TRP A 458 -19.87 15.60 13.23
C TRP A 458 -20.55 15.18 11.93
N VAL A 459 -21.86 15.08 11.98
CA VAL A 459 -22.69 14.73 10.83
C VAL A 459 -23.55 15.91 10.45
N TRP A 460 -23.40 16.35 9.21
CA TRP A 460 -24.34 17.25 8.54
C TRP A 460 -25.40 16.42 7.82
N ASP A 461 -26.68 16.68 8.10
CA ASP A 461 -27.83 15.99 7.49
C ASP A 461 -28.60 16.86 6.48
N GLY A 462 -28.05 18.01 6.09
CA GLY A 462 -28.73 19.02 5.26
C GLY A 462 -29.59 20.02 6.06
N LYS A 463 -29.67 19.89 7.38
CA LYS A 463 -30.43 20.79 8.26
C LYS A 463 -29.64 21.25 9.47
N GLN A 464 -28.96 20.31 10.15
CA GLN A 464 -28.23 20.58 11.37
C GLN A 464 -26.97 19.71 11.49
N LEU A 465 -26.07 20.18 12.35
CA LEU A 465 -24.84 19.51 12.69
C LEU A 465 -25.02 18.71 13.98
N ASN A 466 -24.76 17.40 13.92
CA ASN A 466 -24.90 16.50 15.07
C ASN A 466 -23.56 15.83 15.37
N ALA A 467 -23.07 15.97 16.61
CA ALA A 467 -21.88 15.24 17.05
C ALA A 467 -22.18 13.74 17.21
N ILE A 468 -21.25 12.88 16.81
CA ILE A 468 -21.30 11.46 17.12
C ILE A 468 -20.73 11.25 18.52
N GLU A 469 -21.48 10.66 19.45
CA GLU A 469 -20.97 10.38 20.79
C GLU A 469 -19.91 9.26 20.76
N MET A 470 -18.65 9.61 21.04
CA MET A 470 -17.54 8.67 21.21
C MET A 470 -16.38 9.30 21.98
N HIS A 471 -15.50 8.45 22.52
CA HIS A 471 -14.35 8.87 23.33
C HIS A 471 -13.00 8.77 22.62
N TRP A 472 -12.96 8.11 21.46
CA TRP A 472 -11.71 7.94 20.72
C TRP A 472 -11.46 9.11 19.77
N PRO A 473 -10.22 9.61 19.70
CA PRO A 473 -9.80 10.54 18.65
C PRO A 473 -9.89 9.88 17.27
N VAL A 474 -10.53 10.56 16.32
CA VAL A 474 -10.60 10.12 14.92
C VAL A 474 -9.49 10.77 14.11
N LEU A 475 -8.72 9.95 13.40
CA LEU A 475 -7.64 10.41 12.52
C LEU A 475 -8.03 10.38 11.05
N ARG A 476 -8.67 9.30 10.57
CA ARG A 476 -9.10 9.15 9.18
C ARG A 476 -10.52 8.61 9.10
N MET A 477 -11.14 8.69 7.94
CA MET A 477 -12.44 8.07 7.67
C MET A 477 -12.43 7.35 6.32
N ARG A 478 -13.34 6.40 6.12
CA ARG A 478 -13.54 5.74 4.81
C ARG A 478 -14.99 5.25 4.66
N PRO A 479 -15.48 5.06 3.42
CA PRO A 479 -16.83 4.59 3.18
C PRO A 479 -17.06 3.18 3.71
N HIS A 480 -18.34 2.84 3.89
CA HIS A 480 -18.79 1.48 4.20
C HIS A 480 -19.72 0.99 3.08
N LEU A 481 -19.78 -0.33 2.86
CA LEU A 481 -20.58 -0.92 1.79
C LEU A 481 -22.07 -1.00 2.11
N GLN A 482 -22.41 -1.05 3.40
CA GLN A 482 -23.79 -0.96 3.86
C GLN A 482 -24.23 0.49 3.98
N ARG A 483 -25.45 0.77 3.52
CA ARG A 483 -26.09 2.08 3.61
C ARG A 483 -26.16 2.58 5.05
N GLY A 484 -26.07 3.89 5.20
CA GLY A 484 -26.18 4.61 6.46
C GLY A 484 -25.05 4.27 7.42
N ARG A 485 -23.88 3.88 6.91
CA ARG A 485 -22.71 3.53 7.71
C ARG A 485 -21.43 4.13 7.15
N ALA A 486 -20.45 4.28 8.03
CA ALA A 486 -19.09 4.68 7.71
C ALA A 486 -18.09 4.01 8.64
N GLN A 487 -16.82 4.00 8.25
CA GLN A 487 -15.73 3.52 9.09
C GLN A 487 -14.81 4.69 9.48
N LEU A 488 -14.47 4.73 10.76
CA LEU A 488 -13.61 5.74 11.37
C LEU A 488 -12.33 5.05 11.84
N LEU A 489 -11.20 5.60 11.44
CA LEU A 489 -9.90 5.16 11.92
C LEU A 489 -9.59 5.91 13.19
N VAL A 490 -9.63 5.20 14.31
CA VAL A 490 -9.47 5.81 15.62
C VAL A 490 -8.12 5.43 16.22
N LEU A 491 -7.57 6.33 17.01
CA LEU A 491 -6.33 6.09 17.74
C LEU A 491 -6.70 5.48 19.11
N VAL A 492 -6.37 4.20 19.29
CA VAL A 492 -6.78 3.39 20.45
C VAL A 492 -5.75 3.38 21.58
N GLY A 493 -4.51 3.77 21.29
CA GLY A 493 -3.43 3.86 22.26
C GLY A 493 -2.08 4.09 21.59
N CYS A 494 -1.01 4.03 22.36
CA CYS A 494 0.37 4.10 21.86
C CYS A 494 1.31 3.25 22.72
N GLY A 495 2.45 2.87 22.14
CA GLY A 495 3.47 2.12 22.87
C GLY A 495 4.76 1.98 22.07
N PRO A 496 5.83 1.45 22.68
CA PRO A 496 7.08 1.23 21.98
C PRO A 496 6.91 0.18 20.88
N ASP A 497 7.69 0.33 19.80
CA ASP A 497 7.86 -0.71 18.79
C ASP A 497 8.76 -1.82 19.33
N ASN A 498 8.18 -2.75 20.10
CA ASN A 498 8.90 -3.87 20.69
C ASN A 498 8.98 -5.02 19.66
N SER A 499 10.14 -5.14 19.00
CA SER A 499 10.40 -6.14 17.96
C SER A 499 10.09 -7.60 18.34
N ASN A 500 10.00 -7.94 19.64
CA ASN A 500 9.61 -9.29 20.11
C ASN A 500 8.09 -9.57 20.06
N HIS A 501 7.23 -8.54 20.05
CA HIS A 501 5.77 -8.69 19.91
C HIS A 501 5.22 -8.07 18.63
N ALA A 502 6.00 -7.31 17.87
CA ALA A 502 5.55 -6.70 16.61
C ALA A 502 5.00 -7.73 15.60
N SER A 503 5.50 -8.97 15.63
CA SER A 503 5.00 -10.07 14.80
C SER A 503 3.70 -10.70 15.32
N SER A 504 3.36 -10.57 16.60
CA SER A 504 2.17 -11.15 17.23
C SER A 504 1.10 -10.10 17.52
N GLY A 505 -0.13 -10.33 17.09
CA GLY A 505 -1.33 -9.53 17.37
C GLY A 505 -1.61 -9.21 18.84
N LEU A 506 -0.98 -9.91 19.77
CA LEU A 506 -1.12 -9.63 21.21
C LEU A 506 -0.44 -8.31 21.64
N TRP A 507 0.34 -7.67 20.76
CA TRP A 507 0.95 -6.34 21.00
C TRP A 507 -0.08 -5.25 21.34
N ARG A 508 -1.34 -5.41 20.89
CA ARG A 508 -2.40 -4.41 21.05
C ARG A 508 -2.95 -4.30 22.47
N TRP A 509 -2.72 -5.31 23.30
CA TRP A 509 -3.24 -5.29 24.66
C TRP A 509 -2.43 -4.35 25.55
N PRO A 510 -1.09 -4.45 25.68
CA PRO A 510 -0.31 -3.61 26.61
C PRO A 510 -0.15 -2.13 26.21
N LEU A 511 -0.98 -1.61 25.30
CA LEU A 511 -0.95 -0.21 24.87
C LEU A 511 -1.32 0.75 26.01
N GLN A 512 -0.70 1.92 25.99
CA GLN A 512 -1.03 3.02 26.90
C GLN A 512 -1.98 4.00 26.22
N VAL A 513 -2.61 4.86 27.03
CA VAL A 513 -3.42 5.98 26.52
C VAL A 513 -2.54 6.90 25.67
N ALA A 514 -3.02 7.24 24.49
CA ALA A 514 -2.33 8.13 23.58
C ALA A 514 -2.68 9.60 23.86
N ASP A 515 -2.06 10.12 24.91
CA ASP A 515 -2.05 11.54 25.24
C ASP A 515 -0.76 12.22 24.76
N GLU A 516 -0.69 13.54 24.89
CA GLU A 516 0.46 14.35 24.51
C GLU A 516 1.77 13.83 25.14
N VAL A 517 1.70 13.39 26.41
CA VAL A 517 2.86 12.92 27.18
C VAL A 517 3.40 11.62 26.62
N ASN A 518 2.53 10.65 26.33
CA ASN A 518 2.95 9.34 25.83
C ASN A 518 3.35 9.39 24.36
N LEU A 519 2.67 10.19 23.53
CA LEU A 519 2.99 10.36 22.11
C LEU A 519 4.31 11.12 21.88
N ALA A 520 4.70 11.99 22.81
CA ALA A 520 5.99 12.68 22.75
C ALA A 520 7.20 11.79 23.11
N LYS A 521 6.99 10.57 23.62
CA LYS A 521 8.09 9.67 24.01
C LYS A 521 8.82 9.14 22.77
N PRO A 522 10.17 9.23 22.72
CA PRO A 522 10.93 8.66 21.62
C PRO A 522 10.67 7.16 21.42
N GLY A 523 10.41 6.74 20.18
CA GLY A 523 10.18 5.34 19.82
C GLY A 523 8.79 4.80 20.16
N TRP A 524 7.90 5.64 20.71
CA TRP A 524 6.50 5.29 20.90
C TRP A 524 5.71 5.61 19.64
N THR A 525 4.91 4.66 19.19
CA THR A 525 4.08 4.81 18.00
C THR A 525 2.60 4.68 18.35
N PRO A 526 1.74 5.44 17.67
CA PRO A 526 0.30 5.31 17.80
C PRO A 526 -0.19 3.97 17.25
N ALA A 527 -1.29 3.50 17.82
CA ALA A 527 -2.00 2.31 17.39
C ALA A 527 -3.41 2.70 16.97
N TYR A 528 -3.86 2.09 15.87
CA TYR A 528 -5.09 2.43 15.20
C TYR A 528 -6.02 1.23 15.10
N GLU A 529 -7.31 1.52 15.06
CA GLU A 529 -8.35 0.51 14.85
C GLU A 529 -9.52 1.10 14.06
N TRP A 530 -10.15 0.28 13.22
CA TRP A 530 -11.39 0.64 12.57
C TRP A 530 -12.59 0.52 13.51
N ARG A 531 -13.38 1.61 13.61
CA ARG A 531 -14.68 1.65 14.28
C ARG A 531 -15.77 1.95 13.28
N GLU A 532 -16.93 1.32 13.46
CA GLU A 532 -18.09 1.56 12.61
C GLU A 532 -19.06 2.52 13.27
N VAL A 533 -19.52 3.50 12.50
CA VAL A 533 -20.64 4.36 12.89
C VAL A 533 -21.79 4.14 11.93
N GLY A 534 -23.02 4.31 12.42
CA GLY A 534 -24.19 4.17 11.58
C GLY A 534 -25.40 4.94 12.09
N VAL A 535 -26.32 5.19 11.18
CA VAL A 535 -27.60 5.84 11.44
C VAL A 535 -28.59 4.84 12.04
N ASN A 536 -29.25 5.21 13.13
CA ASN A 536 -30.32 4.40 13.71
C ASN A 536 -31.68 4.68 13.03
N ALA A 537 -32.72 3.96 13.45
CA ALA A 537 -34.08 4.12 12.90
C ALA A 537 -34.67 5.53 13.08
N GLN A 538 -34.12 6.34 13.99
CA GLN A 538 -34.52 7.72 14.24
C GLN A 538 -33.68 8.75 13.45
N GLY A 539 -32.76 8.31 12.58
CA GLY A 539 -31.89 9.22 11.83
C GLY A 539 -30.67 9.71 12.61
N VAL A 540 -30.44 9.21 13.84
CA VAL A 540 -29.32 9.62 14.70
C VAL A 540 -28.12 8.72 14.47
N TRP A 541 -26.98 9.33 14.17
CA TRP A 541 -25.71 8.65 14.00
C TRP A 541 -25.08 8.28 15.34
N LYS A 542 -24.62 7.04 15.46
CA LYS A 542 -23.99 6.52 16.67
C LYS A 542 -22.83 5.60 16.33
N LEU A 543 -21.89 5.49 17.27
CA LEU A 543 -20.93 4.40 17.27
C LEU A 543 -21.67 3.06 17.39
N LEU A 544 -21.35 2.13 16.50
CA LEU A 544 -21.87 0.78 16.53
C LEU A 544 -20.99 -0.10 17.43
N PRO A 545 -21.56 -1.13 18.10
CA PRO A 545 -20.76 -2.12 18.79
C PRO A 545 -19.75 -2.75 17.84
N ARG A 546 -18.54 -3.04 18.35
CA ARG A 546 -17.50 -3.72 17.55
C ARG A 546 -17.91 -5.14 17.17
N TRP A 547 -18.72 -5.78 18.00
CA TRP A 547 -19.13 -7.16 17.83
C TRP A 547 -20.51 -7.30 17.19
N ARG A 548 -20.68 -8.40 16.45
CA ARG A 548 -21.99 -8.92 16.04
C ARG A 548 -22.48 -10.01 16.96
N GLU A 549 -23.79 -10.18 17.07
CA GLU A 549 -24.36 -11.33 17.77
C GLU A 549 -24.41 -12.55 16.84
N VAL A 550 -24.01 -13.72 17.36
CA VAL A 550 -24.03 -14.99 16.62
C VAL A 550 -24.91 -16.01 17.30
N ARG A 551 -25.38 -16.98 16.49
CA ARG A 551 -26.28 -18.06 16.94
C ARG A 551 -25.79 -19.45 16.55
N GLN A 552 -24.59 -19.54 15.96
CA GLN A 552 -23.99 -20.78 15.51
C GLN A 552 -22.47 -20.72 15.64
N ILE A 553 -21.84 -21.89 15.56
CA ILE A 553 -20.38 -22.02 15.59
C ILE A 553 -19.79 -21.26 14.43
N GLN A 554 -18.77 -20.47 14.73
CA GLN A 554 -18.05 -19.70 13.74
C GLN A 554 -16.91 -20.56 13.16
N HIS A 555 -16.66 -20.38 11.87
CA HIS A 555 -15.58 -21.01 11.15
C HIS A 555 -14.22 -20.56 11.71
N PRO A 556 -13.16 -21.38 11.68
CA PRO A 556 -11.80 -20.94 12.03
C PRO A 556 -11.30 -19.72 11.24
N CYS A 557 -11.84 -19.50 10.04
CA CYS A 557 -11.54 -18.36 9.16
C CYS A 557 -12.54 -17.20 9.31
N ALA A 558 -13.47 -17.28 10.27
CA ALA A 558 -14.48 -16.26 10.49
C ALA A 558 -13.86 -14.90 10.82
N ASP A 559 -14.39 -13.85 10.23
CA ASP A 559 -13.98 -12.47 10.47
C ASP A 559 -14.88 -11.76 11.48
N GLY A 560 -14.31 -10.72 12.08
CA GLY A 560 -15.00 -9.76 12.93
C GLY A 560 -15.27 -10.27 14.33
N ASP A 561 -15.28 -9.33 15.26
CA ASP A 561 -15.59 -9.60 16.65
C ASP A 561 -17.04 -10.05 16.79
N TYR A 562 -17.31 -10.94 17.73
CA TYR A 562 -18.67 -11.42 17.97
C TYR A 562 -18.95 -11.73 19.45
N VAL A 563 -20.24 -11.84 19.74
CA VAL A 563 -20.76 -12.36 21.02
C VAL A 563 -21.71 -13.52 20.77
N TRP A 564 -21.53 -14.60 21.52
CA TRP A 564 -22.47 -15.70 21.61
C TRP A 564 -23.08 -15.74 23.00
N ARG A 565 -24.37 -15.41 23.10
CA ARG A 565 -25.15 -15.56 24.34
C ARG A 565 -25.84 -16.92 24.32
N LEU A 566 -25.58 -17.76 25.32
CA LEU A 566 -26.26 -19.05 25.43
C LEU A 566 -27.17 -19.08 26.66
N PRO A 567 -28.49 -18.86 26.49
CA PRO A 567 -29.43 -18.86 27.61
C PRO A 567 -29.38 -20.14 28.46
N ALA A 568 -29.16 -21.30 27.83
CA ALA A 568 -29.09 -22.60 28.50
C ALA A 568 -27.88 -22.76 29.43
N ALA A 569 -26.77 -22.05 29.17
CA ALA A 569 -25.58 -22.08 30.02
C ALA A 569 -25.54 -20.95 31.07
N HIS A 570 -26.52 -20.03 31.05
CA HIS A 570 -26.47 -18.79 31.83
C HIS A 570 -25.14 -18.01 31.69
N ASP A 571 -24.48 -18.15 30.53
CA ASP A 571 -23.19 -17.54 30.24
C ASP A 571 -23.17 -16.98 28.82
N ALA A 572 -22.22 -16.07 28.56
CA ALA A 572 -22.00 -15.48 27.26
C ALA A 572 -20.52 -15.39 26.97
N ALA A 573 -20.14 -15.61 25.72
CA ALA A 573 -18.76 -15.55 25.27
C ALA A 573 -18.58 -14.45 24.23
N TRP A 574 -17.61 -13.58 24.44
CA TRP A 574 -17.15 -12.54 23.52
C TRP A 574 -15.80 -12.96 22.95
N TRP A 575 -15.67 -12.95 21.63
CA TRP A 575 -14.40 -13.23 20.96
C TRP A 575 -13.99 -12.06 20.09
N TRP A 576 -12.78 -11.53 20.30
CA TRP A 576 -12.30 -10.30 19.68
C TRP A 576 -10.92 -10.42 19.06
N GLY A 577 -10.71 -9.66 17.98
CA GLY A 577 -9.39 -9.32 17.45
C GLY A 577 -8.67 -10.45 16.72
N GLY A 578 -9.31 -11.48 16.20
CA GLY A 578 -8.55 -12.49 15.45
C GLY A 578 -7.86 -11.92 14.22
N LEU A 579 -6.61 -12.34 14.02
CA LEU A 579 -5.77 -11.92 12.91
C LEU A 579 -5.38 -13.14 12.08
N THR A 580 -5.05 -12.90 10.81
CA THR A 580 -4.34 -13.90 10.02
C THR A 580 -2.86 -13.86 10.40
N ASN A 581 -2.14 -14.95 10.15
CA ASN A 581 -0.69 -15.02 10.31
C ASN A 581 0.07 -14.21 9.24
N HIS A 582 -0.63 -13.67 8.24
CA HIS A 582 -0.09 -12.81 7.21
C HIS A 582 -0.14 -11.35 7.65
N MET A 583 1.02 -10.69 7.68
CA MET A 583 1.19 -9.27 7.98
C MET A 583 0.83 -8.41 6.76
N ASN A 584 -0.43 -8.44 6.32
CA ASN A 584 -0.88 -7.63 5.20
C ASN A 584 -2.29 -7.05 5.39
N ASN A 585 -2.61 -6.12 4.51
CA ASN A 585 -3.86 -5.39 4.38
C ASN A 585 -4.88 -6.09 3.47
N GLU A 586 -4.62 -7.34 3.07
CA GLU A 586 -5.44 -8.09 2.11
C GLU A 586 -6.46 -8.97 2.83
N TRP A 587 -7.61 -9.15 2.20
CA TRP A 587 -8.59 -10.11 2.68
C TRP A 587 -8.18 -11.52 2.28
N ALA A 588 -8.07 -12.41 3.27
CA ALA A 588 -7.86 -13.84 3.06
C ALA A 588 -9.04 -14.64 3.69
N PRO A 589 -10.21 -14.73 3.03
CA PRO A 589 -11.42 -15.34 3.61
C PRO A 589 -11.27 -16.82 4.00
N GLU A 590 -10.33 -17.52 3.37
CA GLU A 590 -10.06 -18.93 3.62
C GLU A 590 -8.87 -19.16 4.56
N ALA A 591 -8.18 -18.09 5.00
CA ALA A 591 -7.11 -18.21 5.98
C ALA A 591 -7.68 -18.25 7.41
N ALA A 592 -7.24 -19.22 8.19
CA ALA A 592 -7.64 -19.29 9.59
C ALA A 592 -7.11 -18.09 10.39
N ARG A 593 -7.86 -17.74 11.43
CA ARG A 593 -7.52 -16.65 12.34
C ARG A 593 -7.07 -17.15 13.70
N CYS A 594 -6.13 -16.44 14.28
CA CYS A 594 -5.52 -16.72 15.57
C CYS A 594 -5.33 -15.44 16.39
N GLU A 595 -4.71 -15.57 17.56
CA GLU A 595 -4.31 -14.44 18.43
C GLU A 595 -5.45 -13.55 18.94
N GLY A 596 -6.69 -14.02 18.81
CA GLY A 596 -7.87 -13.39 19.42
C GLY A 596 -7.92 -13.59 20.92
N VAL A 597 -8.88 -12.91 21.55
CA VAL A 597 -9.15 -13.02 22.98
C VAL A 597 -10.60 -13.43 23.16
N LEU A 598 -10.81 -14.51 23.92
CA LEU A 598 -12.11 -14.93 24.40
C LEU A 598 -12.32 -14.42 25.83
N VAL A 599 -13.47 -13.81 26.08
CA VAL A 599 -13.93 -13.36 27.41
C VAL A 599 -15.31 -13.95 27.66
N THR A 600 -15.50 -14.63 28.79
CA THR A 600 -16.80 -15.18 29.22
C THR A 600 -17.48 -14.26 30.23
N GLN A 601 -18.81 -14.22 30.33
CA GLN A 601 -19.55 -13.36 31.27
C GLN A 601 -19.22 -13.62 32.75
N SER A 602 -18.71 -14.80 33.04
CA SER A 602 -18.25 -15.24 34.37
C SER A 602 -16.80 -14.84 34.67
N GLY A 603 -16.09 -14.22 33.72
CA GLY A 603 -14.82 -13.53 33.95
C GLY A 603 -13.59 -14.35 33.59
N ALA A 604 -13.79 -15.52 32.97
CA ALA A 604 -12.69 -16.28 32.42
C ALA A 604 -12.25 -15.74 31.06
N VAL A 605 -10.94 -15.63 30.87
CA VAL A 605 -10.29 -15.06 29.69
C VAL A 605 -9.24 -16.00 29.14
N LEU A 606 -9.24 -16.15 27.82
CA LEU A 606 -8.29 -16.98 27.08
C LEU A 606 -7.72 -16.18 25.91
N CYS A 607 -6.41 -15.97 25.88
CA CYS A 607 -5.72 -15.22 24.81
C CYS A 607 -5.07 -16.17 23.81
N GLY A 608 -4.84 -15.73 22.57
CA GLY A 608 -4.17 -16.55 21.56
C GLY A 608 -5.11 -17.36 20.67
N VAL A 609 -6.41 -17.32 20.94
CA VAL A 609 -7.39 -18.25 20.37
C VAL A 609 -8.01 -17.78 19.06
N GLY A 610 -8.42 -18.73 18.23
CA GLY A 610 -9.18 -18.49 17.01
C GLY A 610 -10.68 -18.29 17.26
N PRO A 611 -11.44 -17.91 16.21
CA PRO A 611 -12.86 -17.54 16.30
C PRO A 611 -13.81 -18.73 16.49
N SER A 612 -13.34 -19.98 16.42
CA SER A 612 -14.25 -21.11 16.54
C SER A 612 -14.50 -21.44 18.01
N VAL A 613 -15.65 -20.95 18.51
CA VAL A 613 -16.15 -21.23 19.86
C VAL A 613 -17.39 -22.12 19.76
N CYS A 614 -17.47 -23.17 20.57
CA CYS A 614 -18.62 -24.08 20.63
C CYS A 614 -19.10 -24.26 22.08
N PRO A 615 -20.39 -24.06 22.40
CA PRO A 615 -20.89 -24.28 23.75
C PRO A 615 -20.90 -25.76 24.13
N HIS A 616 -20.59 -26.07 25.39
CA HIS A 616 -20.77 -27.41 25.93
C HIS A 616 -22.26 -27.76 26.04
N TYR A 617 -22.67 -28.98 25.68
CA TYR A 617 -24.09 -29.41 25.66
C TYR A 617 -24.82 -29.22 27.00
N ALA A 618 -24.12 -29.45 28.11
CA ALA A 618 -24.64 -29.28 29.48
C ALA A 618 -24.43 -27.88 30.07
N GLY A 619 -23.93 -26.92 29.29
CA GLY A 619 -23.63 -25.56 29.77
C GLY A 619 -22.37 -25.45 30.64
N ASP A 620 -21.54 -26.47 30.70
CA ASP A 620 -20.28 -26.49 31.47
C ASP A 620 -19.14 -25.79 30.70
N GLY A 621 -19.40 -24.57 30.23
CA GLY A 621 -18.42 -23.72 29.54
C GLY A 621 -18.33 -23.91 28.02
N TRP A 622 -17.13 -23.68 27.48
CA TRP A 622 -16.91 -23.41 26.06
C TRP A 622 -15.72 -24.18 25.52
N LEU A 623 -15.88 -24.73 24.33
CA LEU A 623 -14.82 -25.30 23.51
C LEU A 623 -14.25 -24.21 22.58
N VAL A 624 -12.93 -24.15 22.44
CA VAL A 624 -12.24 -23.11 21.66
C VAL A 624 -11.01 -23.68 20.97
N LEU A 625 -10.76 -23.26 19.73
CA LEU A 625 -9.55 -23.61 18.99
C LEU A 625 -8.44 -22.56 19.17
N GLU A 626 -7.21 -23.01 19.36
CA GLU A 626 -5.98 -22.19 19.36
C GLU A 626 -5.04 -22.74 18.27
N TRP A 627 -4.65 -21.88 17.31
CA TRP A 627 -3.68 -22.24 16.28
C TRP A 627 -2.27 -22.02 16.83
N LEU A 628 -1.44 -23.06 16.88
CA LEU A 628 -0.07 -22.98 17.37
C LEU A 628 0.97 -22.77 16.27
N ALA A 629 0.91 -23.61 15.23
CA ALA A 629 1.92 -23.62 14.19
C ALA A 629 1.39 -24.20 12.89
N ARG A 630 1.93 -23.73 11.78
CA ARG A 630 1.75 -24.34 10.46
C ARG A 630 2.52 -25.67 10.42
N GLY A 631 1.94 -26.69 9.80
CA GLY A 631 2.67 -27.91 9.43
C GLY A 631 3.69 -27.63 8.31
N GLN A 632 4.61 -28.56 8.03
CA GLN A 632 5.42 -28.46 6.82
C GLN A 632 4.55 -28.61 5.56
N GLN A 633 5.12 -28.42 4.36
CA GLN A 633 4.36 -28.54 3.10
C GLN A 633 3.54 -29.84 3.07
N ASN A 634 2.22 -29.72 2.87
CA ASN A 634 1.23 -30.81 2.89
C ASN A 634 1.09 -31.58 4.22
N GLU A 635 1.55 -31.03 5.35
CA GLU A 635 1.30 -31.58 6.67
C GLU A 635 0.17 -30.83 7.40
N PRO A 636 -0.70 -31.54 8.15
CA PRO A 636 -1.71 -30.92 8.99
C PRO A 636 -1.09 -29.94 10.00
N HIS A 637 -1.78 -28.82 10.22
CA HIS A 637 -1.37 -27.80 11.17
C HIS A 637 -1.53 -28.27 12.61
N HIS A 638 -0.83 -27.59 13.53
CA HIS A 638 -0.91 -27.88 14.95
C HIS A 638 -1.92 -26.97 15.63
N TRP A 639 -2.95 -27.58 16.20
CA TRP A 639 -4.02 -26.92 16.93
C TRP A 639 -4.10 -27.42 18.36
N LYS A 640 -4.52 -26.55 19.27
CA LYS A 640 -5.03 -26.93 20.57
C LYS A 640 -6.53 -26.74 20.61
N LEU A 641 -7.20 -27.68 21.25
CA LEU A 641 -8.63 -27.63 21.54
C LEU A 641 -8.80 -27.46 23.06
N HIS A 642 -9.28 -26.30 23.45
CA HIS A 642 -9.47 -25.92 24.85
C HIS A 642 -10.93 -26.07 25.24
N TRP A 643 -11.18 -26.81 26.32
CA TRP A 643 -12.45 -26.75 27.05
C TRP A 643 -12.27 -25.83 28.26
N LEU A 644 -12.73 -24.59 28.10
CA LEU A 644 -12.78 -23.57 29.13
C LEU A 644 -14.00 -23.79 30.02
N ARG A 645 -13.81 -23.92 31.33
CA ARG A 645 -14.87 -24.12 32.34
C ARG A 645 -14.86 -22.95 33.32
N PRO A 646 -15.56 -21.85 32.99
CA PRO A 646 -15.40 -20.61 33.74
C PRO A 646 -15.76 -20.73 35.22
N HIS A 647 -16.85 -21.43 35.57
CA HIS A 647 -17.28 -21.60 36.96
C HIS A 647 -16.34 -22.44 37.83
N LYS A 648 -15.50 -23.26 37.20
CA LYS A 648 -14.50 -24.08 37.90
C LYS A 648 -13.10 -23.48 37.84
N HIS A 649 -12.93 -22.41 37.07
CA HIS A 649 -11.63 -21.79 36.79
C HIS A 649 -10.63 -22.81 36.21
N GLU A 650 -11.09 -23.66 35.28
CA GLU A 650 -10.29 -24.72 34.66
C GLU A 650 -10.25 -24.57 33.14
N VAL A 651 -9.14 -24.99 32.53
CA VAL A 651 -9.00 -25.20 31.09
C VAL A 651 -8.43 -26.59 30.86
N TRP A 652 -9.17 -27.42 30.13
CA TRP A 652 -8.70 -28.74 29.69
C TRP A 652 -8.27 -28.64 28.23
N THR A 653 -7.07 -29.14 27.91
CA THR A 653 -6.47 -28.96 26.57
C THR A 653 -6.13 -30.29 25.92
N LEU A 654 -6.59 -30.46 24.68
CA LEU A 654 -6.18 -31.54 23.78
C LEU A 654 -5.40 -30.98 22.60
N GLU A 655 -4.47 -31.77 22.05
CA GLU A 655 -3.81 -31.46 20.79
C GLU A 655 -4.56 -32.07 19.61
N LEU A 656 -4.62 -31.32 18.52
CA LEU A 656 -5.29 -31.68 17.27
C LEU A 656 -4.38 -31.41 16.07
N ARG A 657 -4.39 -32.34 15.11
CA ARG A 657 -3.71 -32.22 13.82
C ARG A 657 -4.75 -32.21 12.72
N ALA A 658 -4.85 -31.07 12.03
CA ALA A 658 -5.82 -30.83 10.96
C ALA A 658 -5.32 -29.68 10.09
N PHE A 659 -5.69 -29.63 8.82
CA PHE A 659 -5.43 -28.45 8.00
C PHE A 659 -6.32 -27.29 8.45
N THR A 660 -7.63 -27.51 8.45
CA THR A 660 -8.61 -26.51 8.90
C THR A 660 -9.73 -27.21 9.70
N PRO A 661 -9.59 -27.32 11.04
CA PRO A 661 -10.56 -28.02 11.87
C PRO A 661 -11.82 -27.18 12.11
N VAL A 662 -12.96 -27.62 11.59
CA VAL A 662 -14.26 -26.95 11.75
C VAL A 662 -15.12 -27.72 12.75
N VAL A 663 -15.31 -27.15 13.94
CA VAL A 663 -16.19 -27.73 14.97
C VAL A 663 -17.65 -27.64 14.53
N GLN A 664 -18.36 -28.77 14.59
CA GLN A 664 -19.77 -28.89 14.20
C GLN A 664 -20.71 -28.86 15.40
N GLY A 665 -20.26 -29.36 16.56
CA GLY A 665 -21.07 -29.38 17.77
C GLY A 665 -20.43 -30.20 18.89
N TRP A 666 -21.07 -30.15 20.06
CA TRP A 666 -20.74 -30.97 21.21
C TRP A 666 -21.99 -31.70 21.66
N ASP A 667 -21.99 -33.02 21.61
CA ASP A 667 -23.08 -33.89 22.05
C ASP A 667 -22.67 -34.72 23.29
N ALA A 668 -23.65 -35.07 24.12
CA ALA A 668 -23.43 -35.83 25.36
C ALA A 668 -22.96 -37.27 25.09
N GLN A 669 -23.48 -37.92 24.04
CA GLN A 669 -23.21 -39.32 23.73
C GLN A 669 -22.03 -39.46 22.77
N GLN A 670 -21.98 -38.60 21.75
CA GLN A 670 -20.98 -38.68 20.69
C GLN A 670 -19.71 -37.89 21.03
N GLY A 671 -19.79 -36.88 21.90
CA GLY A 671 -18.67 -35.98 22.20
C GLY A 671 -18.58 -34.82 21.20
N VAL A 672 -17.36 -34.34 20.93
CA VAL A 672 -17.16 -33.21 20.02
C VAL A 672 -17.09 -33.71 18.58
N GLN A 673 -18.01 -33.22 17.74
CA GLN A 673 -18.03 -33.47 16.30
C GLN A 673 -17.29 -32.34 15.58
N TRP A 674 -16.40 -32.70 14.65
CA TRP A 674 -15.67 -31.73 13.84
C TRP A 674 -15.31 -32.32 12.47
N MET A 675 -14.93 -31.48 11.53
CA MET A 675 -14.45 -31.90 10.21
C MET A 675 -13.16 -31.19 9.84
N ASP A 676 -12.33 -31.81 9.01
CA ASP A 676 -11.19 -31.15 8.36
C ASP A 676 -11.58 -30.75 6.93
N GLU A 677 -11.54 -29.46 6.60
CA GLU A 677 -11.81 -28.95 5.25
C GLU A 677 -10.63 -29.18 4.27
N GLY A 678 -9.47 -29.63 4.76
CA GLY A 678 -8.30 -29.93 3.92
C GLY A 678 -7.46 -28.71 3.54
N LEU A 679 -6.57 -28.88 2.55
CA LEU A 679 -5.65 -27.83 2.07
C LEU A 679 -6.41 -26.69 1.36
N PRO A 680 -6.19 -25.41 1.72
CA PRO A 680 -6.77 -24.27 1.01
C PRO A 680 -6.28 -24.21 -0.45
N VAL A 681 -7.20 -24.03 -1.41
CA VAL A 681 -6.93 -24.04 -2.87
C VAL A 681 -5.86 -23.02 -3.30
N ALA A 682 -5.68 -21.92 -2.57
CA ALA A 682 -4.68 -20.89 -2.87
C ALA A 682 -3.23 -21.40 -2.77
N GLU A 683 -2.96 -22.44 -1.97
CA GLU A 683 -1.62 -23.04 -1.87
C GLU A 683 -1.35 -24.12 -2.94
N ALA A 684 -2.40 -24.59 -3.62
CA ALA A 684 -2.30 -25.58 -4.69
C ALA A 684 -2.04 -24.97 -6.08
N ALA A 685 -2.24 -23.65 -6.25
CA ALA A 685 -2.28 -22.98 -7.55
C ALA A 685 -0.90 -22.68 -8.20
N THR A 686 0.21 -23.19 -7.65
CA THR A 686 1.51 -23.15 -8.32
C THR A 686 1.79 -24.35 -9.23
N GLN A 687 0.83 -25.28 -9.39
CA GLN A 687 0.99 -26.42 -10.29
C GLN A 687 -0.14 -26.45 -11.32
N GLN A 688 0.24 -26.43 -12.60
CA GLN A 688 -0.62 -26.77 -13.74
C GLN A 688 -1.03 -28.25 -13.64
N SER A 689 -1.99 -28.53 -12.77
CA SER A 689 -2.71 -29.80 -12.72
C SER A 689 -4.04 -29.52 -12.01
N ALA A 690 -5.13 -30.01 -12.59
CA ALA A 690 -6.44 -29.97 -11.95
C ALA A 690 -6.36 -30.74 -10.62
N ALA A 691 -6.17 -30.03 -9.50
CA ALA A 691 -6.10 -30.63 -8.18
C ALA A 691 -7.44 -31.30 -7.84
N PRO A 692 -7.44 -32.52 -7.27
CA PRO A 692 -8.66 -33.15 -6.79
C PRO A 692 -9.31 -32.31 -5.69
N ALA A 693 -10.64 -32.29 -5.65
CA ALA A 693 -11.39 -31.59 -4.61
C ALA A 693 -10.95 -32.08 -3.21
N PRO A 694 -10.85 -31.19 -2.21
CA PRO A 694 -10.44 -31.58 -0.87
C PRO A 694 -11.43 -32.60 -0.29
N GLU A 695 -10.91 -33.73 0.19
CA GLU A 695 -11.70 -34.78 0.83
C GLU A 695 -12.08 -34.35 2.24
N ILE A 696 -13.36 -34.00 2.45
CA ILE A 696 -13.87 -33.61 3.77
C ILE A 696 -13.92 -34.84 4.68
N GLN A 697 -13.15 -34.82 5.77
CA GLN A 697 -13.13 -35.90 6.75
C GLN A 697 -13.90 -35.51 8.02
N TYR A 698 -14.95 -36.27 8.34
CA TYR A 698 -15.73 -36.11 9.57
C TYR A 698 -15.11 -36.91 10.71
N ASN A 699 -14.92 -36.26 11.85
CA ASN A 699 -14.19 -36.79 13.00
C ASN A 699 -14.94 -36.56 14.31
N VAL A 700 -14.67 -37.43 15.29
CA VAL A 700 -15.31 -37.38 16.61
C VAL A 700 -14.25 -37.49 17.71
N ILE A 701 -14.31 -36.57 18.68
CA ILE A 701 -13.58 -36.67 19.94
C ILE A 701 -14.53 -37.23 20.98
N ALA A 702 -14.37 -38.53 21.26
CA ALA A 702 -15.19 -39.24 22.24
C ALA A 702 -15.04 -38.61 23.64
N PRO A 703 -16.10 -38.61 24.48
CA PRO A 703 -16.07 -37.99 25.82
C PRO A 703 -14.90 -38.44 26.70
N MET A 704 -14.54 -39.73 26.66
CA MET A 704 -13.44 -40.29 27.46
C MET A 704 -12.06 -39.72 27.12
N ARG A 705 -11.88 -39.13 25.93
CA ARG A 705 -10.59 -38.54 25.53
C ARG A 705 -10.20 -37.35 26.41
N TRP A 706 -11.17 -36.68 27.01
CA TRP A 706 -10.94 -35.56 27.93
C TRP A 706 -10.25 -35.98 29.24
N GLU A 707 -10.28 -37.26 29.61
CA GLU A 707 -9.57 -37.78 30.79
C GLU A 707 -8.04 -37.69 30.64
N SER A 708 -7.55 -37.71 29.39
CA SER A 708 -6.13 -37.53 29.06
C SER A 708 -5.73 -36.08 28.76
N ALA A 709 -6.66 -35.14 28.84
CA ALA A 709 -6.39 -33.75 28.51
C ALA A 709 -5.51 -33.07 29.57
N HIS A 710 -4.68 -32.12 29.13
CA HIS A 710 -3.87 -31.31 30.04
C HIS A 710 -4.75 -30.31 30.79
N LEU A 711 -4.70 -30.33 32.12
CA LEU A 711 -5.47 -29.42 32.97
C LEU A 711 -4.62 -28.22 33.42
N ASP A 712 -5.08 -27.03 33.07
CA ASP A 712 -4.60 -25.76 33.62
C ASP A 712 -5.66 -25.15 34.54
N VAL A 713 -5.28 -24.83 35.78
CA VAL A 713 -6.13 -24.08 36.72
C VAL A 713 -5.87 -22.58 36.52
N LEU A 714 -6.93 -21.85 36.19
CA LEU A 714 -6.91 -20.41 35.98
C LEU A 714 -6.63 -19.68 37.30
N LYS A 715 -5.86 -18.60 37.20
CA LYS A 715 -5.53 -17.74 38.32
C LYS A 715 -6.27 -16.43 38.20
N GLN A 716 -6.66 -15.87 39.34
CA GLN A 716 -7.26 -14.54 39.35
C GLN A 716 -6.19 -13.46 39.12
N SER A 717 -6.44 -12.57 38.17
CA SER A 717 -5.61 -11.39 37.90
C SER A 717 -5.88 -10.29 38.93
N ALA A 718 -5.03 -9.25 38.94
CA ALA A 718 -5.26 -8.05 39.76
C ALA A 718 -6.59 -7.34 39.41
N ALA A 719 -7.05 -7.49 38.16
CA ALA A 719 -8.32 -6.95 37.69
C ALA A 719 -9.53 -7.87 37.96
N GLY A 720 -9.33 -9.00 38.67
CA GLY A 720 -10.39 -9.93 39.04
C GLY A 720 -10.78 -10.94 37.95
N LEU A 721 -10.05 -11.02 36.83
CA LEU A 721 -10.29 -11.96 35.74
C LEU A 721 -9.62 -13.32 36.00
N TRP A 722 -10.22 -14.42 35.53
CA TRP A 722 -9.63 -15.75 35.62
C TRP A 722 -8.88 -16.09 34.32
N ILE A 723 -7.57 -16.26 34.41
CA ILE A 723 -6.67 -16.32 33.26
C ILE A 723 -5.61 -17.42 33.40
N ARG A 724 -5.08 -17.90 32.27
CA ARG A 724 -3.88 -18.76 32.28
C ARG A 724 -2.68 -17.96 32.75
N LYS A 725 -1.69 -18.63 33.35
CA LYS A 725 -0.45 -17.99 33.82
C LYS A 725 0.25 -17.19 32.71
N GLN A 726 0.27 -17.71 31.49
CA GLN A 726 0.90 -17.08 30.33
C GLN A 726 0.13 -15.85 29.82
N ASP A 727 -1.18 -15.78 30.07
CA ASP A 727 -2.05 -14.68 29.61
C ASP A 727 -2.06 -13.50 30.61
N ALA A 728 -1.41 -13.65 31.77
CA ALA A 728 -1.42 -12.66 32.85
C ALA A 728 -0.85 -11.29 32.48
N VAL A 729 0.09 -11.25 31.53
CA VAL A 729 0.67 -10.00 31.04
C VAL A 729 -0.36 -9.10 30.33
N TYR A 730 -1.47 -9.66 29.85
CA TYR A 730 -2.50 -8.93 29.10
C TYR A 730 -3.69 -8.47 29.96
N ALA A 731 -3.83 -9.00 31.17
CA ALA A 731 -5.07 -8.90 31.94
C ALA A 731 -5.48 -7.46 32.29
N ASP A 732 -4.53 -6.65 32.78
CA ASP A 732 -4.80 -5.26 33.14
C ASP A 732 -5.21 -4.44 31.91
N ALA A 733 -4.61 -4.75 30.77
CA ALA A 733 -4.79 -4.04 29.52
C ALA A 733 -6.13 -4.39 28.84
N ILE A 734 -6.54 -5.66 28.92
CA ILE A 734 -7.82 -6.15 28.40
C ILE A 734 -9.00 -5.44 29.07
N VAL A 735 -8.96 -5.23 30.39
CA VAL A 735 -10.05 -4.57 31.15
C VAL A 735 -10.11 -3.06 30.89
N LEU A 736 -9.00 -2.45 30.49
CA LEU A 736 -8.92 -1.02 30.20
C LEU A 736 -9.51 -0.64 28.82
N ARG A 737 -9.94 -1.61 28.02
CA ARG A 737 -10.56 -1.33 26.73
C ARG A 737 -11.93 -0.67 26.87
N ASP A 738 -12.17 0.36 26.08
CA ASP A 738 -13.43 1.13 26.08
C ASP A 738 -14.63 0.36 25.56
N ASP A 739 -14.40 -0.73 24.83
CA ASP A 739 -15.41 -1.68 24.41
C ASP A 739 -15.57 -2.87 25.36
N TRP A 740 -15.02 -2.81 26.59
CA TRP A 740 -15.22 -3.84 27.60
C TRP A 740 -16.73 -4.15 27.80
N PRO A 741 -17.17 -5.42 27.78
CA PRO A 741 -18.59 -5.73 27.65
C PRO A 741 -19.37 -5.55 28.97
N TRP A 742 -18.69 -5.19 30.06
CA TRP A 742 -19.23 -5.20 31.42
C TRP A 742 -19.09 -3.81 32.04
N VAL A 743 -19.93 -3.53 33.05
CA VAL A 743 -19.78 -2.32 33.87
C VAL A 743 -18.43 -2.38 34.58
N ARG A 744 -17.55 -1.41 34.26
CA ARG A 744 -16.26 -1.24 34.94
C ARG A 744 -16.52 -1.06 36.44
N ALA A 745 -15.95 -1.91 37.28
CA ALA A 745 -15.86 -1.58 38.69
C ALA A 745 -15.07 -0.25 38.81
N PRO A 746 -15.53 0.73 39.62
CA PRO A 746 -14.80 1.98 39.78
C PRO A 746 -13.37 1.66 40.22
N ALA A 747 -12.40 2.13 39.46
CA ALA A 747 -10.99 1.91 39.77
C ALA A 747 -10.75 2.35 41.21
N ALA A 748 -10.26 1.44 42.05
CA ALA A 748 -9.79 1.81 43.38
C ALA A 748 -8.74 2.90 43.17
N VAL A 749 -9.05 4.11 43.64
CA VAL A 749 -8.12 5.23 43.66
C VAL A 749 -6.85 4.73 44.32
N ARG A 750 -5.77 4.56 43.55
CA ARG A 750 -4.44 4.37 44.11
C ARG A 750 -4.10 5.68 44.81
N THR A 751 -4.44 5.77 46.10
CA THR A 751 -3.90 6.81 46.97
C THR A 751 -2.38 6.65 46.99
N ALA A 752 -1.70 7.76 46.72
CA ALA A 752 -0.27 7.91 46.52
C ALA A 752 0.61 7.27 47.59
#